data_AF-A0AAW7JH46-F1
#
_entry.id   AF-A0AAW7JH46-F1
#
_cell.length_a   1.000
_cell.length_b   1.000
_cell.length_c   1.000
_cell.angle_alpha   90.00
_cell.angle_beta   90.00
_cell.angle_gamma   90.00
#
_symmetry.space_group_name_H-M   'P 1'
#
loop_
_entity.id
_entity.type
_entity.pdbx_description
1 polymer ?
#
loop_
_entity_poly.entity_id
_entity_poly.type
_entity_poly.pdbx_seq_one_letter_code
_entity_poly.pdbx_strand_id
1 'polypeptide(L)'
;MRYAAYILTNVCRLLLSATFILSGYVKAIDPLGTQYKIKDYLEALSLYGVFPDWTTLAASVTLSAAEFSLGILLLFAIQRRVISRTILALMVIMTVITVWIFFYDPVQDCGCFGDALKLTNGQTLAKNIVLTICAATVAARPMKMPRLISKTNQWIVINYTVIFIFATSLLSLYTLPYFDFRPYHVGADIRKGMEIPEGAPQPEFETTFILKKNGVTKEFTLDNYPDSTWEFVDSKTVQTKKGYVPPIHDFSITLNKTGEDITRQVLDSKGYTFLLISPLLEHADDSNFGNIDRIYEYALDYNIPFYCLTASGEKAIRRWQDITGAEYPFCTTDETTLKTVIRSNPGLMLVKDGVVIRKWSHNMLPDTETLDRPLDKLEIGQADQTSTMTKIMRIMLWFVFPLALLTLADRTWAWTKWIKQKRNKNKLYKLFKHKKMRKKIVAGNWKMNMNLQEGVALAKELNETLNAEKPNCGVIICTPFIHLASVAQILNQDVIALGAENCADKEKGAYTGEVSAEMVKSTGAQYVILGHSERRQYYNETPEILKEKVLLALKNGLKVIFCIGETLEEREAEKQNEVVKAELEGSVFNLSAEEFKNIVIAYEPIWAIGTGKTATAEQAEEIHAYIRSIVAEKYGKETAEDTTILYGGSCKASNAPELFAKPDIDGGLIGGASLKAADFKGIIDAWKK
;
A
#
# COMPACT_ATOMS: atom_id res chain seq x y z
N MET A 1 20.03 0.12 20.56
CA MET A 1 19.45 -1.21 20.24
C MET A 1 18.24 -1.22 19.29
N ARG A 2 17.20 -0.36 19.44
CA ARG A 2 15.99 -0.42 18.59
C ARG A 2 16.21 -0.19 17.08
N TYR A 3 17.10 0.75 16.74
CA TYR A 3 17.48 1.09 15.34
C TYR A 3 18.33 0.01 14.67
N ALA A 4 19.34 -0.53 15.35
CA ALA A 4 20.19 -1.61 14.83
C ALA A 4 19.35 -2.83 14.41
N ALA A 5 18.40 -3.24 15.25
CA ALA A 5 17.50 -4.34 14.95
C ALA A 5 16.42 -4.00 13.90
N TYR A 6 16.23 -2.73 13.51
CA TYR A 6 15.40 -2.35 12.37
C TYR A 6 16.19 -2.42 11.06
N ILE A 7 17.43 -1.92 11.06
CA ILE A 7 18.35 -1.97 9.93
C ILE A 7 18.63 -3.43 9.58
N LEU A 8 19.04 -4.24 10.56
CA LEU A 8 19.33 -5.66 10.36
C LEU A 8 18.16 -6.42 9.73
N THR A 9 16.93 -6.25 10.25
CA THR A 9 15.75 -6.91 9.68
C THR A 9 15.49 -6.50 8.24
N ASN A 10 15.74 -5.23 7.86
CA ASN A 10 15.52 -4.79 6.48
C ASN A 10 16.66 -5.19 5.54
N VAL A 11 17.90 -5.27 6.01
CA VAL A 11 19.01 -5.86 5.24
C VAL A 11 18.74 -7.33 4.97
N CYS A 12 18.37 -8.11 6.00
CA CYS A 12 17.98 -9.51 5.83
C CYS A 12 16.79 -9.68 4.88
N ARG A 13 15.79 -8.80 4.96
CA ARG A 13 14.64 -8.77 4.04
C ARG A 13 15.11 -8.55 2.60
N LEU A 14 15.96 -7.56 2.33
CA LEU A 14 16.43 -7.26 0.98
C LEU A 14 17.25 -8.42 0.39
N LEU A 15 18.16 -9.00 1.19
CA LEU A 15 18.96 -10.16 0.78
C LEU A 15 18.08 -11.37 0.44
N LEU A 16 17.11 -11.70 1.31
CA LEU A 16 16.15 -12.79 1.07
C LEU A 16 15.29 -12.52 -0.16
N SER A 17 14.70 -11.33 -0.25
CA SER A 17 13.85 -10.96 -1.38
C SER A 17 14.60 -11.04 -2.69
N ALA A 18 15.79 -10.46 -2.79
CA ALA A 18 16.60 -10.52 -4.00
C ALA A 18 16.94 -11.97 -4.40
N THR A 19 17.32 -12.78 -3.42
CA THR A 19 17.66 -14.19 -3.65
C THR A 19 16.46 -15.00 -4.16
N PHE A 20 15.30 -14.86 -3.52
CA PHE A 20 14.08 -15.57 -3.90
C PHE A 20 13.52 -15.11 -5.25
N ILE A 21 13.58 -13.80 -5.53
CA ILE A 21 13.17 -13.23 -6.81
C ILE A 21 14.06 -13.79 -7.92
N LEU A 22 15.38 -13.76 -7.74
CA LEU A 22 16.32 -14.29 -8.73
C LEU A 22 16.14 -15.79 -8.92
N SER A 23 16.12 -16.56 -7.83
CA SER A 23 15.91 -18.02 -7.82
C SER A 23 14.62 -18.41 -8.54
N GLY A 24 13.50 -17.80 -8.15
CA GLY A 24 12.20 -18.10 -8.76
C GLY A 24 12.12 -17.66 -10.22
N TYR A 25 12.70 -16.52 -10.59
CA TYR A 25 12.69 -16.03 -11.98
C TYR A 25 13.52 -16.92 -12.91
N VAL A 26 14.73 -17.33 -12.49
CA VAL A 26 15.57 -18.21 -13.29
C VAL A 26 14.91 -19.56 -13.53
N LYS A 27 14.24 -20.13 -12.51
CA LYS A 27 13.46 -21.37 -12.68
C LYS A 27 12.22 -21.17 -13.55
N ALA A 28 11.60 -19.99 -13.51
CA ALA A 28 10.41 -19.69 -14.31
C ALA A 28 10.74 -19.55 -15.80
N ILE A 29 11.90 -18.98 -16.17
CA ILE A 29 12.30 -18.88 -17.58
C ILE A 29 12.83 -20.20 -18.15
N ASP A 30 13.21 -21.16 -17.28
CA ASP A 30 13.62 -22.52 -17.68
C ASP A 30 12.91 -23.59 -16.83
N PRO A 31 11.59 -23.78 -17.03
CA PRO A 31 10.82 -24.74 -16.27
C PRO A 31 11.20 -26.19 -16.59
N LEU A 32 11.67 -26.48 -17.81
CA LEU A 32 12.18 -27.81 -18.19
C LEU A 32 13.48 -28.13 -17.45
N GLY A 33 14.42 -27.18 -17.34
CA GLY A 33 15.64 -27.38 -16.55
C GLY A 33 15.34 -27.72 -15.09
N THR A 34 14.38 -27.02 -14.48
CA THR A 34 13.94 -27.32 -13.11
C THR A 34 13.23 -28.68 -13.02
N GLN A 35 12.44 -29.06 -14.03
CA GLN A 35 11.83 -30.38 -14.11
C GLN A 35 12.88 -31.50 -14.13
N TYR A 36 13.94 -31.35 -14.93
CA TYR A 36 15.03 -32.32 -14.97
C TYR A 36 15.71 -32.45 -13.61
N LYS A 37 16.00 -31.33 -12.94
CA LYS A 37 16.55 -31.37 -11.57
C LYS A 37 15.62 -32.09 -10.59
N ILE A 38 14.30 -31.87 -10.67
CA ILE A 38 13.34 -32.61 -9.84
C ILE A 38 13.42 -34.12 -10.12
N LYS A 39 13.59 -34.53 -11.39
CA LYS A 39 13.78 -35.93 -11.75
C LYS A 39 15.09 -36.49 -11.17
N ASP A 40 16.20 -35.75 -11.22
CA ASP A 40 17.47 -36.16 -10.60
C ASP A 40 17.30 -36.43 -9.08
N TYR A 41 16.54 -35.59 -8.38
CA TYR A 41 16.22 -35.82 -6.97
C TYR A 41 15.32 -37.03 -6.74
N LEU A 42 14.32 -37.26 -7.60
CA LEU A 42 13.45 -38.43 -7.51
C LEU A 42 14.24 -39.72 -7.77
N GLU A 43 15.18 -39.69 -8.70
CA GLU A 43 16.09 -40.80 -8.98
C GLU A 43 17.00 -41.09 -7.78
N ALA A 44 17.61 -40.06 -7.18
CA ALA A 44 18.41 -40.22 -5.98
C ALA A 44 17.64 -40.77 -4.76
N LEU A 45 16.31 -40.60 -4.74
CA LEU A 45 15.41 -41.15 -3.72
C LEU A 45 14.79 -42.50 -4.11
N SER A 46 15.19 -43.09 -5.24
CA SER A 46 14.63 -44.33 -5.80
C SER A 46 13.12 -44.25 -6.09
N LEU A 47 12.61 -43.06 -6.40
CA LEU A 47 11.22 -42.77 -6.77
C LEU A 47 11.04 -42.48 -8.27
N TYR A 48 12.02 -42.90 -9.08
CA TYR A 48 11.96 -42.72 -10.53
C TYR A 48 10.74 -43.45 -11.14
N GLY A 49 10.03 -42.77 -12.04
CA GLY A 49 8.85 -43.32 -12.73
C GLY A 49 7.55 -43.35 -11.90
N VAL A 50 7.58 -43.00 -10.61
CA VAL A 50 6.37 -42.92 -9.77
C VAL A 50 5.44 -41.77 -10.22
N PHE A 51 6.04 -40.67 -10.67
CA PHE A 51 5.33 -39.46 -11.05
C PHE A 51 5.36 -39.24 -12.57
N PRO A 52 4.20 -39.01 -13.22
CA PRO A 52 4.15 -38.66 -14.63
C PRO A 52 4.87 -37.34 -14.95
N ASP A 53 5.36 -37.19 -16.17
CA ASP A 53 6.12 -36.00 -16.62
C ASP A 53 5.34 -34.69 -16.46
N TRP A 54 4.04 -34.69 -16.73
CA TRP A 54 3.22 -33.49 -16.56
C TRP A 54 3.16 -33.03 -15.09
N THR A 55 3.27 -33.95 -14.12
CA THR A 55 3.22 -33.60 -12.68
C THR A 55 4.53 -32.96 -12.23
N THR A 56 5.68 -33.47 -12.68
CA THR A 56 6.99 -32.88 -12.40
C THR A 56 7.16 -31.53 -13.07
N LEU A 57 6.61 -31.35 -14.28
CA LEU A 57 6.55 -30.06 -14.95
C LEU A 57 5.66 -29.06 -14.21
N ALA A 58 4.45 -29.47 -13.80
CA ALA A 58 3.55 -28.63 -13.01
C ALA A 58 4.18 -28.23 -11.66
N ALA A 59 4.92 -29.15 -11.02
CA ALA A 59 5.66 -28.88 -9.80
C ALA A 59 6.78 -27.85 -10.03
N SER A 60 7.52 -27.95 -11.13
CA SER A 60 8.54 -26.97 -11.54
C SER A 60 7.96 -25.56 -11.71
N VAL A 61 6.86 -25.42 -12.45
CA VAL A 61 6.20 -24.12 -12.66
C VAL A 61 5.62 -23.59 -11.35
N THR A 62 5.03 -24.45 -10.52
CA THR A 62 4.46 -24.03 -9.23
C THR A 62 5.55 -23.61 -8.23
N LEU A 63 6.67 -24.33 -8.18
CA LEU A 63 7.80 -24.03 -7.31
C LEU A 63 8.44 -22.68 -7.68
N SER A 64 8.70 -22.45 -8.96
CA SER A 64 9.24 -21.18 -9.46
C SER A 64 8.29 -20.01 -9.16
N ALA A 65 6.99 -20.19 -9.41
CA ALA A 65 5.97 -19.20 -9.08
C ALA A 65 5.90 -18.90 -7.58
N ALA A 66 5.98 -19.93 -6.73
CA ALA A 66 5.96 -19.78 -5.28
C ALA A 66 7.20 -19.04 -4.77
N GLU A 67 8.40 -19.41 -5.21
CA GLU A 67 9.65 -18.74 -4.80
C GLU A 67 9.66 -17.26 -5.21
N PHE A 68 9.35 -16.98 -6.48
CA PHE A 68 9.32 -15.62 -7.00
C PHE A 68 8.29 -14.76 -6.25
N SER A 69 7.09 -15.31 -6.06
CA SER A 69 6.01 -14.64 -5.35
C SER A 69 6.39 -14.35 -3.90
N LEU A 70 6.92 -15.34 -3.17
CA LEU A 70 7.39 -15.14 -1.79
C LEU A 70 8.44 -14.03 -1.70
N GLY A 71 9.38 -13.98 -2.66
CA GLY A 71 10.39 -12.92 -2.76
C GLY A 71 9.79 -11.52 -2.90
N ILE A 72 8.84 -11.35 -3.84
CA ILE A 72 8.14 -10.07 -4.06
C ILE A 72 7.25 -9.69 -2.88
N LEU A 73 6.49 -10.63 -2.32
CA LEU A 73 5.61 -10.35 -1.18
C LEU A 73 6.42 -9.95 0.06
N LEU A 74 7.59 -10.55 0.26
CA LEU A 74 8.55 -10.13 1.27
C LEU A 74 9.12 -8.73 0.96
N LEU A 75 9.46 -8.46 -0.30
CA LEU A 75 10.00 -7.18 -0.75
C LEU A 75 9.00 -6.04 -0.54
N PHE A 76 7.70 -6.28 -0.70
CA PHE A 76 6.65 -5.29 -0.45
C PHE A 76 6.14 -5.28 0.99
N ALA A 77 6.58 -6.25 1.79
CA ALA A 77 6.13 -6.53 3.14
C ALA A 77 4.59 -6.70 3.21
N ILE A 78 4.08 -7.50 2.28
CA ILE A 78 2.69 -8.00 2.21
C ILE A 78 2.57 -9.18 3.17
N GLN A 79 1.44 -9.27 3.88
CA GLN A 79 1.16 -10.36 4.86
C GLN A 79 2.35 -10.78 5.75
N ARG A 80 3.14 -9.79 6.20
CA ARG A 80 4.47 -9.92 6.85
C ARG A 80 4.66 -11.10 7.79
N ARG A 81 3.68 -11.43 8.64
CA ARG A 81 3.80 -12.53 9.61
C ARG A 81 3.75 -13.90 8.91
N VAL A 82 2.82 -14.08 7.98
CA VAL A 82 2.63 -15.34 7.26
C VAL A 82 3.82 -15.56 6.34
N ILE A 83 4.13 -14.60 5.47
CA ILE A 83 5.22 -14.72 4.48
C ILE A 83 6.56 -14.97 5.15
N SER A 84 6.90 -14.27 6.24
CA SER A 84 8.19 -14.48 6.92
C SER A 84 8.28 -15.88 7.56
N ARG A 85 7.18 -16.42 8.08
CA ARG A 85 7.14 -17.77 8.65
C ARG A 85 7.20 -18.84 7.55
N THR A 86 6.49 -18.63 6.44
CA THR A 86 6.54 -19.51 5.28
C THR A 86 7.94 -19.56 4.69
N ILE A 87 8.61 -18.42 4.52
CA ILE A 87 9.99 -18.36 4.04
C ILE A 87 10.93 -19.05 5.02
N LEU A 88 10.78 -18.86 6.33
CA LEU A 88 11.59 -19.57 7.32
C LEU A 88 11.38 -21.09 7.23
N ALA A 89 10.13 -21.56 7.13
CA ALA A 89 9.84 -22.98 6.99
C ALA A 89 10.47 -23.58 5.72
N LEU A 90 10.33 -22.89 4.59
CA LEU A 90 10.95 -23.31 3.34
C LEU A 90 12.48 -23.31 3.43
N MET A 91 13.08 -22.28 4.03
CA MET A 91 14.53 -22.20 4.21
C MET A 91 15.07 -23.30 5.13
N VAL A 92 14.33 -23.67 6.18
CA VAL A 92 14.69 -24.82 7.03
C VAL A 92 14.67 -26.12 6.23
N ILE A 93 13.61 -26.36 5.45
CA ILE A 93 13.52 -27.55 4.57
C ILE A 93 14.66 -27.57 3.56
N MET A 94 14.90 -26.46 2.86
CA MET A 94 15.99 -26.34 1.89
C MET A 94 17.37 -26.51 2.55
N THR A 95 17.55 -26.05 3.79
CA THR A 95 18.80 -26.25 4.53
C THR A 95 19.02 -27.73 4.84
N VAL A 96 17.99 -28.46 5.29
CA VAL A 96 18.05 -29.91 5.53
C VAL A 96 18.40 -30.66 4.25
N ILE A 97 17.74 -30.32 3.14
CA ILE A 97 18.06 -30.90 1.82
C ILE A 97 19.53 -30.62 1.46
N THR A 98 20.02 -29.39 1.63
CA THR A 98 21.43 -29.09 1.31
C THR A 98 22.44 -29.73 2.25
N VAL A 99 22.07 -30.00 3.50
CA VAL A 99 22.90 -30.79 4.41
C VAL A 99 23.00 -32.23 3.89
N TRP A 100 21.87 -32.81 3.48
CA TRP A 100 21.87 -34.15 2.87
C TRP A 100 22.71 -34.19 1.59
N ILE A 101 22.55 -33.22 0.69
CA ILE A 101 23.35 -33.17 -0.54
C ILE A 101 24.85 -33.02 -0.23
N PHE A 102 25.21 -32.19 0.75
CA PHE A 102 26.61 -31.97 1.11
C PHE A 102 27.31 -33.24 1.62
N PHE A 103 26.63 -34.09 2.37
CA PHE A 103 27.23 -35.30 2.94
C PHE A 103 27.18 -36.52 2.00
N TYR A 104 26.15 -36.63 1.16
CA TYR A 104 25.91 -37.83 0.35
C TYR A 104 26.19 -37.64 -1.15
N ASP A 105 26.47 -36.41 -1.61
CA ASP A 105 26.66 -36.02 -3.02
C ASP A 105 25.69 -36.70 -4.02
N PRO A 106 24.37 -36.78 -3.74
CA PRO A 106 23.42 -37.52 -4.56
C PRO A 106 23.10 -36.83 -5.89
N VAL A 107 23.35 -35.51 -5.98
CA VAL A 107 23.10 -34.68 -7.16
C VAL A 107 24.26 -33.68 -7.32
N GLN A 108 24.61 -33.35 -8.57
CA GLN A 108 25.77 -32.50 -8.88
C GLN A 108 25.63 -31.05 -8.36
N ASP A 109 24.40 -30.53 -8.35
CA ASP A 109 24.10 -29.20 -7.83
C ASP A 109 22.67 -29.17 -7.28
N CYS A 110 22.40 -28.22 -6.38
CA CYS A 110 21.11 -28.10 -5.73
C CYS A 110 19.98 -27.60 -6.67
N GLY A 111 20.31 -27.03 -7.83
CA GLY A 111 19.34 -26.47 -8.78
C GLY A 111 18.73 -25.12 -8.38
N CYS A 112 19.14 -24.49 -7.27
CA CYS A 112 18.50 -23.28 -6.76
C CYS A 112 18.45 -22.13 -7.80
N PHE A 113 19.50 -21.94 -8.58
CA PHE A 113 19.61 -20.86 -9.57
C PHE A 113 19.69 -21.37 -11.00
N GLY A 114 19.31 -22.63 -11.26
CA GLY A 114 19.49 -23.28 -12.56
C GLY A 114 20.92 -23.10 -13.10
N ASP A 115 21.04 -22.89 -14.41
CA ASP A 115 22.32 -22.66 -15.07
C ASP A 115 22.88 -21.23 -14.90
N ALA A 116 22.13 -20.30 -14.31
CA ALA A 116 22.59 -18.91 -14.13
C ALA A 116 23.74 -18.81 -13.11
N LEU A 117 23.76 -19.69 -12.10
CA LEU A 117 24.79 -19.73 -11.08
C LEU A 117 24.98 -21.16 -10.57
N LYS A 118 26.00 -21.85 -11.07
CA LYS A 118 26.41 -23.17 -10.57
C LYS A 118 27.21 -23.01 -9.29
N LEU A 119 26.66 -23.51 -8.19
CA LEU A 119 27.29 -23.50 -6.86
C LEU A 119 27.69 -24.92 -6.48
N THR A 120 28.85 -25.07 -5.84
CA THR A 120 29.20 -26.36 -5.24
C THR A 120 28.25 -26.69 -4.08
N ASN A 121 28.16 -27.98 -3.72
CA ASN A 121 27.31 -28.42 -2.62
C ASN A 121 27.66 -27.73 -1.29
N GLY A 122 28.96 -27.49 -1.04
CA GLY A 122 29.43 -26.71 0.12
C GLY A 122 29.03 -25.23 0.08
N GLN A 123 29.20 -24.57 -1.07
CA GLN A 123 28.77 -23.16 -1.24
C GLN A 123 27.25 -23.02 -1.09
N THR A 124 26.49 -24.00 -1.58
CA THR A 124 25.03 -24.03 -1.47
C THR A 124 24.60 -24.16 0.00
N LEU A 125 25.23 -25.04 0.77
CA LEU A 125 24.97 -25.18 2.21
C LEU A 125 25.29 -23.89 2.96
N ALA A 126 26.47 -23.29 2.73
CA ALA A 126 26.87 -22.04 3.37
C ALA A 126 25.86 -20.90 3.09
N LYS A 127 25.45 -20.75 1.82
CA LYS A 127 24.40 -19.82 1.41
C LYS A 127 23.09 -20.09 2.16
N ASN A 128 22.62 -21.33 2.21
CA ASN A 128 21.37 -21.67 2.88
C ASN A 128 21.41 -21.42 4.40
N ILE A 129 22.54 -21.64 5.07
CA ILE A 129 22.72 -21.28 6.49
C ILE A 129 22.54 -19.76 6.68
N VAL A 130 23.21 -18.94 5.87
CA VAL A 130 23.11 -17.47 5.95
C VAL A 130 21.68 -17.01 5.67
N LEU A 131 21.03 -17.57 4.65
CA LEU A 131 19.64 -17.24 4.31
C LEU A 131 18.66 -17.69 5.40
N THR A 132 18.88 -18.84 6.04
CA THR A 132 18.09 -19.31 7.18
C THR A 132 18.22 -18.39 8.40
N ILE A 133 19.42 -17.90 8.70
CA ILE A 133 19.63 -16.89 9.75
C ILE A 133 18.90 -15.59 9.41
N CYS A 134 18.97 -15.15 8.15
CA CYS A 134 18.21 -13.98 7.69
C CYS A 134 16.70 -14.20 7.82
N ALA A 135 16.20 -15.39 7.45
CA ALA A 135 14.78 -15.74 7.50
C ALA A 135 14.29 -15.77 8.95
N ALA A 136 15.07 -16.33 9.87
CA ALA A 136 14.78 -16.34 11.30
C ALA A 136 14.72 -14.91 11.86
N THR A 137 15.66 -14.04 11.45
CA THR A 137 15.71 -12.64 11.86
C THR A 137 14.47 -11.86 11.42
N VAL A 138 14.01 -12.08 10.19
CA VAL A 138 12.81 -11.45 9.64
C VAL A 138 11.54 -12.01 10.28
N ALA A 139 11.45 -13.34 10.46
CA ALA A 139 10.32 -14.03 11.09
C ALA A 139 10.15 -13.70 12.58
N ALA A 140 11.24 -13.44 13.30
CA ALA A 140 11.21 -12.99 14.68
C ALA A 140 10.69 -11.54 14.82
N ARG A 141 10.89 -10.69 13.80
CA ARG A 141 10.59 -9.25 13.86
C ARG A 141 9.79 -8.73 12.65
N PRO A 142 8.68 -9.38 12.26
CA PRO A 142 7.99 -9.08 10.99
C PRO A 142 7.37 -7.68 10.97
N MET A 143 7.12 -7.07 12.13
CA MET A 143 6.53 -5.74 12.23
C MET A 143 7.53 -4.60 11.97
N LYS A 144 8.84 -4.89 11.94
CA LYS A 144 9.90 -3.89 11.64
C LYS A 144 10.09 -3.61 10.16
N MET A 145 9.48 -4.40 9.27
CA MET A 145 9.54 -4.16 7.82
C MET A 145 8.54 -3.06 7.43
N PRO A 146 8.95 -1.91 6.89
CA PRO A 146 8.03 -0.92 6.33
C PRO A 146 7.32 -1.51 5.11
N ARG A 147 6.01 -1.32 5.04
CA ARG A 147 5.22 -1.70 3.87
C ARG A 147 5.54 -0.77 2.72
N LEU A 148 5.68 -1.29 1.51
CA LEU A 148 5.77 -0.50 0.28
C LEU A 148 4.39 -0.19 -0.30
N ILE A 149 3.40 -1.06 -0.06
CA ILE A 149 2.01 -0.85 -0.51
C ILE A 149 1.00 -0.93 0.65
N SER A 150 -0.11 -0.20 0.53
CA SER A 150 -1.23 -0.19 1.49
C SER A 150 -1.89 -1.56 1.58
N LYS A 151 -2.64 -1.82 2.68
CA LYS A 151 -3.34 -3.10 2.88
C LYS A 151 -4.40 -3.37 1.81
N THR A 152 -5.09 -2.32 1.36
CA THR A 152 -6.20 -2.44 0.40
C THR A 152 -5.72 -2.84 -0.98
N ASN A 153 -4.50 -2.44 -1.37
CA ASN A 153 -3.97 -2.69 -2.71
C ASN A 153 -2.98 -3.88 -2.77
N GLN A 154 -2.82 -4.64 -1.68
CA GLN A 154 -1.93 -5.83 -1.66
C GLN A 154 -2.36 -6.90 -2.67
N TRP A 155 -3.67 -7.06 -2.89
CA TRP A 155 -4.20 -8.05 -3.82
C TRP A 155 -3.74 -7.79 -5.27
N ILE A 156 -3.57 -6.52 -5.67
CA ILE A 156 -3.10 -6.16 -7.01
C ILE A 156 -1.68 -6.69 -7.20
N VAL A 157 -0.77 -6.41 -6.25
CA VAL A 157 0.62 -6.90 -6.31
C VAL A 157 0.68 -8.41 -6.28
N ILE A 158 -0.13 -9.07 -5.44
CA ILE A 158 -0.20 -10.54 -5.39
C ILE A 158 -0.59 -11.11 -6.75
N ASN A 159 -1.74 -10.70 -7.30
CA ASN A 159 -2.25 -11.24 -8.56
C ASN A 159 -1.33 -10.89 -9.73
N TYR A 160 -0.82 -9.66 -9.80
CA TYR A 160 0.11 -9.25 -10.85
C TYR A 160 1.39 -10.09 -10.84
N THR A 161 1.95 -10.34 -9.64
CA THR A 161 3.17 -11.16 -9.48
C THR A 161 2.92 -12.60 -9.92
N VAL A 162 1.81 -13.19 -9.49
CA VAL A 162 1.44 -14.57 -9.83
C VAL A 162 1.18 -14.71 -11.34
N ILE A 163 0.36 -13.83 -11.92
CA ILE A 163 0.06 -13.85 -13.37
C ILE A 163 1.35 -13.65 -14.17
N PHE A 164 2.20 -12.69 -13.79
CA PHE A 164 3.46 -12.43 -14.48
C PHE A 164 4.36 -13.66 -14.51
N ILE A 165 4.56 -14.33 -13.37
CA ILE A 165 5.48 -15.46 -13.31
C ILE A 165 4.92 -16.69 -14.03
N PHE A 166 3.62 -16.96 -13.92
CA PHE A 166 2.98 -18.03 -14.70
C PHE A 166 3.03 -17.76 -16.20
N ALA A 167 2.71 -16.52 -16.63
CA ALA A 167 2.81 -16.13 -18.03
C ALA A 167 4.25 -16.24 -18.55
N THR A 168 5.24 -15.87 -17.73
CA THR A 168 6.66 -16.03 -18.08
C THR A 168 7.02 -17.51 -18.27
N SER A 169 6.59 -18.40 -17.36
CA SER A 169 6.86 -19.84 -17.49
C SER A 169 6.17 -20.47 -18.69
N LEU A 170 4.89 -20.14 -18.92
CA LEU A 170 4.14 -20.64 -20.07
C LEU A 170 4.70 -20.12 -21.39
N LEU A 171 5.07 -18.85 -21.45
CA LEU A 171 5.71 -18.27 -22.64
C LEU A 171 7.07 -18.93 -22.90
N SER A 172 7.83 -19.25 -21.85
CA SER A 172 9.13 -19.94 -21.99
C SER A 172 9.00 -21.41 -22.39
N LEU A 173 7.87 -22.06 -22.09
CA LEU A 173 7.53 -23.40 -22.59
C LEU A 173 7.04 -23.38 -24.04
N TYR A 174 6.29 -22.34 -24.42
CA TYR A 174 5.78 -22.18 -25.78
C TYR A 174 6.88 -21.70 -26.73
N THR A 175 7.72 -20.78 -26.27
CA THR A 175 8.87 -20.23 -27.00
C THR A 175 10.19 -20.79 -26.45
N LEU A 176 11.27 -20.03 -26.51
CA LEU A 176 12.52 -20.36 -25.83
C LEU A 176 12.68 -19.48 -24.58
N PRO A 177 13.50 -19.90 -23.60
CA PRO A 177 13.86 -19.07 -22.47
C PRO A 177 14.30 -17.67 -22.91
N TYR A 178 13.70 -16.64 -22.31
CA TYR A 178 13.98 -15.26 -22.68
C TYR A 178 15.44 -14.86 -22.41
N PHE A 179 16.01 -15.37 -21.32
CA PHE A 179 17.45 -15.43 -21.08
C PHE A 179 17.89 -16.88 -21.18
N ASP A 180 18.96 -17.10 -21.94
CA ASP A 180 19.59 -18.40 -22.05
C ASP A 180 20.91 -18.38 -21.29
N PHE A 181 20.95 -19.04 -20.14
CA PHE A 181 22.15 -19.16 -19.29
C PHE A 181 22.97 -20.42 -19.59
N ARG A 182 22.53 -21.22 -20.56
CA ARG A 182 23.17 -22.48 -20.91
C ARG A 182 24.42 -22.23 -21.78
N PRO A 183 25.35 -23.20 -21.85
CA PRO A 183 26.58 -23.06 -22.64
C PRO A 183 26.35 -22.79 -24.14
N TYR A 184 25.17 -23.14 -24.67
CA TYR A 184 24.78 -22.95 -26.08
C TYR A 184 23.88 -21.73 -26.28
N HIS A 185 24.09 -20.66 -25.51
CA HIS A 185 23.35 -19.42 -25.70
C HIS A 185 23.72 -18.76 -27.06
N VAL A 186 22.86 -17.90 -27.57
CA VAL A 186 23.17 -17.11 -28.78
C VAL A 186 24.43 -16.28 -28.53
N GLY A 187 25.39 -16.35 -29.44
CA GLY A 187 26.73 -15.76 -29.33
C GLY A 187 27.81 -16.71 -28.77
N ALA A 188 27.46 -17.91 -28.31
CA ALA A 188 28.44 -18.88 -27.82
C ALA A 188 29.22 -19.53 -28.98
N ASP A 189 30.55 -19.60 -28.85
CA ASP A 189 31.41 -20.40 -29.72
C ASP A 189 31.53 -21.81 -29.13
N ILE A 190 30.97 -22.79 -29.82
CA ILE A 190 30.89 -24.17 -29.31
C ILE A 190 32.30 -24.76 -29.13
N ARG A 191 33.24 -24.45 -30.03
CA ARG A 191 34.61 -24.98 -29.97
C ARG A 191 35.34 -24.45 -28.74
N LYS A 192 35.29 -23.13 -28.53
CA LYS A 192 35.88 -22.51 -27.32
C LYS A 192 35.22 -23.00 -26.05
N GLY A 193 33.92 -23.32 -26.08
CA GLY A 193 33.20 -23.91 -24.96
C GLY A 193 33.65 -25.34 -24.63
N MET A 194 34.29 -26.04 -25.58
CA MET A 194 34.85 -27.39 -25.42
C MET A 194 36.32 -27.40 -24.99
N GLU A 195 37.02 -26.26 -25.09
CA GLU A 195 38.44 -26.17 -24.76
C GLU A 195 38.67 -26.18 -23.24
N ILE A 196 39.67 -26.94 -22.80
CA ILE A 196 40.17 -26.91 -21.43
C ILE A 196 41.29 -25.86 -21.38
N PRO A 197 41.19 -24.80 -20.54
CA PRO A 197 42.22 -23.78 -20.44
C PRO A 197 43.57 -24.33 -20.01
N GLU A 198 44.66 -23.76 -20.54
CA GLU A 198 46.02 -24.12 -20.10
C GLU A 198 46.19 -23.84 -18.60
N GLY A 199 46.66 -24.86 -17.85
CA GLY A 199 46.82 -24.79 -16.39
C GLY A 199 45.57 -25.11 -15.57
N ALA A 200 44.48 -25.55 -16.21
CA ALA A 200 43.29 -25.98 -15.49
C ALA A 200 43.56 -27.23 -14.60
N PRO A 201 42.97 -27.30 -13.39
CA PRO A 201 43.20 -28.41 -12.46
C PRO A 201 42.79 -29.74 -13.08
N GLN A 202 43.72 -30.70 -13.07
CA GLN A 202 43.48 -32.04 -13.56
C GLN A 202 42.77 -32.88 -12.48
N PRO A 203 41.96 -33.88 -12.88
CA PRO A 203 41.37 -34.80 -11.92
C PRO A 203 42.47 -35.59 -11.20
N GLU A 204 42.46 -35.57 -9.88
CA GLU A 204 43.35 -36.38 -9.05
C GLU A 204 42.63 -37.69 -8.70
N PHE A 205 43.34 -38.80 -8.87
CA PHE A 205 42.85 -40.14 -8.55
C PHE A 205 43.75 -40.73 -7.47
N GLU A 206 43.14 -41.26 -6.42
CA GLU A 206 43.83 -42.04 -5.41
C GLU A 206 43.44 -43.50 -5.60
N THR A 207 44.43 -44.35 -5.86
CA THR A 207 44.25 -45.79 -5.98
C THR A 207 44.56 -46.44 -4.64
N THR A 208 43.53 -47.05 -4.06
CA THR A 208 43.62 -47.82 -2.83
C THR A 208 43.61 -49.31 -3.17
N PHE A 209 44.62 -50.04 -2.71
CA PHE A 209 44.77 -51.48 -2.86
C PHE A 209 44.22 -52.19 -1.62
N ILE A 210 43.31 -53.13 -1.83
CA ILE A 210 42.75 -54.00 -0.80
C ILE A 210 43.62 -55.25 -0.77
N LEU A 211 44.35 -55.43 0.34
CA LEU A 211 45.30 -56.51 0.53
C LEU A 211 44.91 -57.34 1.75
N LYS A 212 45.14 -58.66 1.69
CA LYS A 212 44.77 -59.63 2.73
C LYS A 212 45.99 -60.35 3.27
N LYS A 213 46.07 -60.49 4.59
CA LYS A 213 47.11 -61.27 5.27
C LYS A 213 46.53 -61.92 6.53
N ASN A 214 46.74 -63.22 6.70
CA ASN A 214 46.26 -64.01 7.84
C ASN A 214 44.75 -63.86 8.13
N GLY A 215 43.92 -63.82 7.09
CA GLY A 215 42.47 -63.67 7.22
C GLY A 215 41.97 -62.24 7.49
N VAL A 216 42.86 -61.27 7.68
CA VAL A 216 42.53 -59.85 7.87
C VAL A 216 42.74 -59.09 6.57
N THR A 217 41.71 -58.36 6.13
CA THR A 217 41.75 -57.49 4.94
C THR A 217 42.01 -56.05 5.38
N LYS A 218 42.94 -55.35 4.71
CA LYS A 218 43.24 -53.93 4.93
C LYS A 218 43.42 -53.17 3.62
N GLU A 219 43.14 -51.88 3.67
CA GLU A 219 43.29 -50.93 2.56
C GLU A 219 44.63 -50.19 2.66
N PHE A 220 45.34 -50.06 1.54
CA PHE A 220 46.64 -49.40 1.41
C PHE A 220 46.64 -48.46 0.20
N THR A 221 47.34 -47.34 0.28
CA THR A 221 47.59 -46.42 -0.84
C THR A 221 48.98 -46.67 -1.43
N LEU A 222 49.30 -46.02 -2.55
CA LEU A 222 50.62 -46.16 -3.18
C LEU A 222 51.78 -45.75 -2.25
N ASP A 223 51.54 -44.76 -1.39
CA ASP A 223 52.55 -44.23 -0.44
C ASP A 223 52.76 -45.12 0.80
N ASN A 224 51.82 -46.00 1.11
CA ASN A 224 51.88 -46.90 2.27
C ASN A 224 51.79 -48.39 1.90
N TYR A 225 52.09 -48.71 0.63
CA TYR A 225 51.98 -50.05 0.10
C TYR A 225 52.88 -51.03 0.89
N PRO A 226 52.34 -52.17 1.38
CA PRO A 226 53.08 -53.05 2.28
C PRO A 226 54.06 -53.95 1.53
N ASP A 227 54.85 -54.71 2.28
CA ASP A 227 55.80 -55.70 1.75
C ASP A 227 55.09 -56.87 1.01
N SER A 228 55.86 -57.67 0.28
CA SER A 228 55.37 -58.78 -0.57
C SER A 228 54.73 -59.96 0.19
N THR A 229 54.48 -59.80 1.49
CA THR A 229 53.85 -60.80 2.36
C THR A 229 52.33 -60.68 2.44
N TRP A 230 51.76 -59.68 1.78
CA TRP A 230 50.32 -59.45 1.66
C TRP A 230 49.80 -59.89 0.29
N GLU A 231 48.64 -60.54 0.25
CA GLU A 231 48.00 -61.00 -0.99
C GLU A 231 47.03 -59.94 -1.53
N PHE A 232 47.16 -59.57 -2.81
CA PHE A 232 46.30 -58.60 -3.45
C PHE A 232 44.90 -59.17 -3.70
N VAL A 233 43.86 -58.44 -3.30
CA VAL A 233 42.46 -58.85 -3.47
C VAL A 233 41.79 -58.02 -4.56
N ASP A 234 41.84 -56.70 -4.43
CA ASP A 234 41.17 -55.76 -5.35
C ASP A 234 41.82 -54.37 -5.26
N SER A 235 41.61 -53.51 -6.26
CA SER A 235 42.05 -52.11 -6.23
C SER A 235 40.88 -51.20 -6.54
N LYS A 236 40.63 -50.24 -5.65
CA LYS A 236 39.63 -49.21 -5.82
C LYS A 236 40.32 -47.89 -6.15
N THR A 237 40.12 -47.40 -7.36
CA THR A 237 40.53 -46.05 -7.73
C THR A 237 39.37 -45.11 -7.46
N VAL A 238 39.57 -44.16 -6.55
CA VAL A 238 38.59 -43.13 -6.22
C VAL A 238 39.13 -41.79 -6.70
N GLN A 239 38.32 -41.07 -7.47
CA GLN A 239 38.63 -39.70 -7.83
C GLN A 239 38.55 -38.82 -6.59
N THR A 240 39.69 -38.30 -6.12
CA THR A 240 39.77 -37.49 -4.89
C THR A 240 39.52 -36.02 -5.14
N LYS A 241 39.84 -35.53 -6.35
CA LYS A 241 39.45 -34.18 -6.80
C LYS A 241 38.88 -34.21 -8.21
N LYS A 242 37.74 -33.55 -8.39
CA LYS A 242 37.16 -33.27 -9.70
C LYS A 242 38.06 -32.27 -10.45
N GLY A 243 38.51 -32.64 -11.64
CA GLY A 243 39.24 -31.74 -12.54
C GLY A 243 38.33 -30.67 -13.12
N TYR A 244 38.89 -29.74 -13.89
CA TYR A 244 38.12 -28.76 -14.64
C TYR A 244 37.28 -29.45 -15.72
N VAL A 245 35.97 -29.22 -15.68
CA VAL A 245 35.04 -29.68 -16.70
C VAL A 245 34.67 -28.49 -17.57
N PRO A 246 34.93 -28.52 -18.90
CA PRO A 246 34.59 -27.41 -19.77
C PRO A 246 33.06 -27.21 -19.82
N PRO A 247 32.58 -25.98 -20.08
CA PRO A 247 31.15 -25.68 -20.16
C PRO A 247 30.40 -26.59 -21.13
N ILE A 248 31.06 -27.02 -22.20
CA ILE A 248 30.58 -28.01 -23.17
C ILE A 248 31.55 -29.20 -23.14
N HIS A 249 31.11 -30.40 -22.74
CA HIS A 249 31.98 -31.57 -22.61
C HIS A 249 31.48 -32.82 -23.37
N ASP A 250 30.16 -32.94 -23.60
CA ASP A 250 29.56 -34.14 -24.20
C ASP A 250 28.99 -33.90 -25.61
N PHE A 251 29.43 -32.83 -26.29
CA PHE A 251 28.95 -32.50 -27.63
C PHE A 251 29.66 -33.33 -28.70
N SER A 252 28.93 -34.31 -29.24
CA SER A 252 29.34 -35.11 -30.39
C SER A 252 28.20 -35.27 -31.39
N ILE A 253 28.55 -35.34 -32.68
CA ILE A 253 27.61 -35.50 -33.78
C ILE A 253 28.05 -36.71 -34.61
N THR A 254 27.31 -37.81 -34.49
CA THR A 254 27.59 -39.04 -35.23
C THR A 254 26.52 -39.29 -36.28
N LEU A 255 26.89 -39.48 -37.55
CA LEU A 255 25.95 -39.80 -38.62
C LEU A 255 25.32 -41.18 -38.40
N ASN A 256 23.99 -41.28 -38.44
CA ASN A 256 23.31 -42.55 -38.17
C ASN A 256 23.52 -43.59 -39.27
N LYS A 257 23.67 -43.15 -40.53
CA LYS A 257 23.84 -44.06 -41.67
C LYS A 257 25.24 -44.69 -41.73
N THR A 258 26.27 -43.97 -41.31
CA THR A 258 27.68 -44.37 -41.48
C THR A 258 28.42 -44.62 -40.17
N GLY A 259 27.90 -44.12 -39.04
CA GLY A 259 28.59 -44.13 -37.75
C GLY A 259 29.78 -43.15 -37.65
N GLU A 260 29.94 -42.27 -38.64
CA GLU A 260 31.05 -41.31 -38.71
C GLU A 260 30.81 -40.12 -37.76
N ASP A 261 31.81 -39.76 -36.96
CA ASP A 261 31.83 -38.55 -36.14
C ASP A 261 32.16 -37.33 -37.01
N ILE A 262 31.16 -36.49 -37.24
CA ILE A 262 31.24 -35.27 -38.04
C ILE A 262 31.32 -34.00 -37.20
N THR A 263 31.58 -34.11 -35.88
CA THR A 263 31.57 -32.97 -34.96
C THR A 263 32.50 -31.85 -35.44
N ARG A 264 33.76 -32.18 -35.78
CA ARG A 264 34.72 -31.20 -36.30
C ARG A 264 34.31 -30.65 -37.65
N GLN A 265 33.78 -31.50 -38.55
CA GLN A 265 33.30 -31.05 -39.85
C GLN A 265 32.19 -30.00 -39.70
N VAL A 266 31.25 -30.19 -38.77
CA VAL A 266 30.16 -29.25 -38.52
C VAL A 266 30.67 -27.96 -37.88
N LEU A 267 31.58 -28.04 -36.92
CA LEU A 267 32.09 -26.88 -36.17
C LEU A 267 33.17 -26.07 -36.91
N ASP A 268 33.93 -26.70 -37.80
CA ASP A 268 34.98 -26.07 -38.61
C ASP A 268 34.47 -25.63 -39.99
N SER A 269 33.25 -26.03 -40.35
CA SER A 269 32.58 -25.56 -41.56
C SER A 269 32.52 -24.03 -41.57
N LYS A 270 33.00 -23.44 -42.68
CA LYS A 270 32.90 -22.00 -42.91
C LYS A 270 31.53 -21.66 -43.48
N GLY A 271 30.91 -20.63 -42.93
CA GLY A 271 29.54 -20.23 -43.29
C GLY A 271 28.50 -20.85 -42.35
N TYR A 272 27.28 -21.00 -42.86
CA TYR A 272 26.11 -21.36 -42.06
C TYR A 272 25.89 -22.87 -42.00
N THR A 273 25.42 -23.37 -40.86
CA THR A 273 24.91 -24.73 -40.68
C THR A 273 23.62 -24.70 -39.87
N PHE A 274 22.57 -25.34 -40.38
CA PHE A 274 21.34 -25.57 -39.63
C PHE A 274 21.43 -26.88 -38.85
N LEU A 275 21.08 -26.81 -37.56
CA LEU A 275 20.96 -27.96 -36.69
C LEU A 275 19.53 -28.01 -36.15
N LEU A 276 18.76 -29.00 -36.61
CA LEU A 276 17.46 -29.34 -36.02
C LEU A 276 17.71 -30.23 -34.81
N ILE A 277 17.35 -29.77 -33.63
CA ILE A 277 17.64 -30.42 -32.36
C ILE A 277 16.35 -31.04 -31.84
N SER A 278 16.32 -32.37 -31.72
CA SER A 278 15.16 -33.11 -31.22
C SER A 278 15.63 -34.15 -30.21
N PRO A 279 15.69 -33.82 -28.90
CA PRO A 279 16.22 -34.72 -27.88
C PRO A 279 15.65 -36.13 -27.96
N LEU A 280 14.31 -36.24 -28.09
CA LEU A 280 13.59 -37.50 -28.27
C LEU A 280 12.47 -37.33 -29.31
N LEU A 281 12.63 -37.92 -30.49
CA LEU A 281 11.64 -37.91 -31.58
C LEU A 281 10.32 -38.60 -31.20
N GLU A 282 10.32 -39.51 -30.22
CA GLU A 282 9.12 -40.18 -29.70
C GLU A 282 8.10 -39.20 -29.12
N HIS A 283 8.58 -38.02 -28.69
CA HIS A 283 7.81 -36.96 -28.04
C HIS A 283 7.96 -35.61 -28.76
N ALA A 284 8.47 -35.62 -29.99
CA ALA A 284 8.61 -34.41 -30.79
C ALA A 284 7.23 -33.94 -31.28
N ASP A 285 7.03 -32.63 -31.26
CA ASP A 285 5.83 -31.98 -31.78
C ASP A 285 5.90 -31.92 -33.31
N ASP A 286 4.92 -32.50 -33.99
CA ASP A 286 4.84 -32.57 -35.43
C ASP A 286 4.05 -31.42 -36.07
N SER A 287 3.40 -30.54 -35.30
CA SER A 287 2.44 -29.57 -35.84
C SER A 287 3.00 -28.55 -36.86
N ASN A 288 4.29 -28.25 -36.83
CA ASN A 288 4.95 -27.32 -37.75
C ASN A 288 5.98 -27.99 -38.68
N PHE A 289 5.87 -29.31 -38.92
CA PHE A 289 6.84 -30.05 -39.74
C PHE A 289 7.03 -29.45 -41.15
N GLY A 290 5.96 -28.99 -41.80
CA GLY A 290 6.05 -28.39 -43.13
C GLY A 290 6.91 -27.13 -43.20
N ASN A 291 7.04 -26.37 -42.08
CA ASN A 291 7.97 -25.25 -42.03
C ASN A 291 9.43 -25.73 -41.92
N ILE A 292 9.67 -26.83 -41.21
CA ILE A 292 10.99 -27.45 -41.10
C ILE A 292 11.43 -27.96 -42.48
N ASP A 293 10.54 -28.62 -43.22
CA ASP A 293 10.84 -29.13 -44.55
C ASP A 293 11.16 -28.01 -45.54
N ARG A 294 10.39 -26.91 -45.52
CA ARG A 294 10.70 -25.72 -46.33
C ARG A 294 12.05 -25.09 -45.97
N ILE A 295 12.43 -25.07 -44.69
CA ILE A 295 13.76 -24.59 -44.26
C ILE A 295 14.85 -25.54 -44.77
N TYR A 296 14.59 -26.85 -44.79
CA TYR A 296 15.51 -27.83 -45.35
C TYR A 296 15.64 -27.69 -46.88
N GLU A 297 14.54 -27.52 -47.61
CA GLU A 297 14.54 -27.21 -49.06
C GLU A 297 15.35 -25.94 -49.35
N TYR A 298 15.09 -24.86 -48.60
CA TYR A 298 15.89 -23.63 -48.69
C TYR A 298 17.38 -23.90 -48.42
N ALA A 299 17.71 -24.72 -47.43
CA ALA A 299 19.09 -25.08 -47.13
C ALA A 299 19.75 -25.84 -48.30
N LEU A 300 19.01 -26.72 -48.98
CA LEU A 300 19.48 -27.40 -50.20
C LEU A 300 19.73 -26.42 -51.35
N ASP A 301 18.78 -25.52 -51.62
CA ASP A 301 18.86 -24.53 -52.71
C ASP A 301 20.09 -23.61 -52.58
N TYR A 302 20.46 -23.27 -51.35
CA TYR A 302 21.61 -22.41 -51.04
C TYR A 302 22.86 -23.18 -50.60
N ASN A 303 22.86 -24.52 -50.70
CA ASN A 303 23.98 -25.39 -50.33
C ASN A 303 24.49 -25.18 -48.88
N ILE A 304 23.55 -25.05 -47.95
CA ILE A 304 23.77 -24.88 -46.51
C ILE A 304 23.60 -26.24 -45.83
N PRO A 305 24.60 -26.76 -45.10
CA PRO A 305 24.46 -28.01 -44.36
C PRO A 305 23.29 -27.97 -43.36
N PHE A 306 22.51 -29.04 -43.33
CA PHE A 306 21.38 -29.22 -42.43
C PHE A 306 21.42 -30.61 -41.81
N TYR A 307 21.39 -30.71 -40.48
CA TYR A 307 21.40 -31.99 -39.77
C TYR A 307 20.35 -32.02 -38.65
N CYS A 308 19.68 -33.16 -38.47
CA CYS A 308 18.82 -33.41 -37.32
C CYS A 308 19.56 -34.20 -36.24
N LEU A 309 19.80 -33.60 -35.09
CA LEU A 309 20.46 -34.22 -33.94
C LEU A 309 19.42 -34.80 -32.98
N THR A 310 19.54 -36.09 -32.65
CA THR A 310 18.62 -36.81 -31.76
C THR A 310 19.30 -37.91 -30.95
N ALA A 311 18.78 -38.22 -29.75
CA ALA A 311 19.19 -39.40 -28.99
C ALA A 311 18.32 -40.63 -29.30
N SER A 312 17.27 -40.47 -30.11
CA SER A 312 16.33 -41.53 -30.44
C SER A 312 16.94 -42.59 -31.36
N GLY A 313 16.52 -43.84 -31.17
CA GLY A 313 16.93 -44.96 -32.01
C GLY A 313 16.24 -44.97 -33.38
N GLU A 314 16.70 -45.86 -34.27
CA GLU A 314 16.19 -45.96 -35.66
C GLU A 314 14.67 -46.10 -35.75
N LYS A 315 14.03 -46.83 -34.83
CA LYS A 315 12.57 -47.04 -34.86
C LYS A 315 11.79 -45.74 -34.74
N ALA A 316 12.23 -44.84 -33.85
CA ALA A 316 11.59 -43.55 -33.66
C ALA A 316 11.90 -42.59 -34.82
N ILE A 317 13.11 -42.68 -35.38
CA ILE A 317 13.48 -41.93 -36.60
C ILE A 317 12.58 -42.34 -37.77
N ARG A 318 12.45 -43.63 -38.07
CA ARG A 318 11.57 -44.10 -39.16
C ARG A 318 10.14 -43.65 -38.96
N ARG A 319 9.60 -43.78 -37.74
CA ARG A 319 8.27 -43.28 -37.40
C ARG A 319 8.13 -41.78 -37.67
N TRP A 320 9.14 -40.98 -37.29
CA TRP A 320 9.12 -39.55 -37.56
C TRP A 320 9.11 -39.25 -39.06
N GLN A 321 9.94 -39.95 -39.84
CA GLN A 321 9.96 -39.84 -41.30
C GLN A 321 8.63 -40.25 -41.93
N ASP A 322 8.00 -41.32 -41.43
CA ASP A 322 6.69 -41.78 -41.92
C ASP A 322 5.58 -40.75 -41.66
N ILE A 323 5.66 -40.00 -40.56
CA ILE A 323 4.66 -38.98 -40.18
C ILE A 323 4.89 -37.67 -40.93
N THR A 324 6.16 -37.24 -41.05
CA THR A 324 6.50 -35.89 -41.53
C THR A 324 6.96 -35.85 -42.97
N GLY A 325 7.42 -36.97 -43.54
CA GLY A 325 8.11 -36.98 -44.83
C GLY A 325 9.57 -36.50 -44.77
N ALA A 326 10.15 -36.36 -43.57
CA ALA A 326 11.50 -35.82 -43.38
C ALA A 326 12.59 -36.55 -44.18
N GLU A 327 13.23 -35.82 -45.10
CA GLU A 327 14.34 -36.31 -45.93
C GLU A 327 15.73 -35.87 -45.44
N TYR A 328 15.79 -34.95 -44.46
CA TYR A 328 17.04 -34.46 -43.89
C TYR A 328 17.84 -35.55 -43.16
N PRO A 329 19.19 -35.43 -43.11
CA PRO A 329 20.03 -36.43 -42.46
C PRO A 329 19.92 -36.38 -40.93
N PHE A 330 19.79 -37.57 -40.32
CA PHE A 330 19.75 -37.74 -38.86
C PHE A 330 21.13 -38.13 -38.30
N CYS A 331 21.47 -37.54 -37.16
CA CYS A 331 22.69 -37.77 -36.41
C CYS A 331 22.37 -38.07 -34.94
N THR A 332 23.17 -38.93 -34.32
CA THR A 332 23.10 -39.28 -32.91
C THR A 332 23.97 -38.32 -32.08
N THR A 333 23.37 -37.82 -31.00
CA THR A 333 24.01 -37.00 -29.96
C THR A 333 23.37 -37.36 -28.62
N ASP A 334 24.11 -37.19 -27.51
CA ASP A 334 23.61 -37.46 -26.15
C ASP A 334 22.35 -36.64 -25.79
N GLU A 335 21.39 -37.27 -25.12
CA GLU A 335 20.09 -36.69 -24.79
C GLU A 335 20.22 -35.49 -23.84
N THR A 336 21.09 -35.60 -22.82
CA THR A 336 21.34 -34.54 -21.83
C THR A 336 21.95 -33.32 -22.50
N THR A 337 22.85 -33.56 -23.45
CA THR A 337 23.44 -32.54 -24.31
C THR A 337 22.37 -31.84 -25.14
N LEU A 338 21.52 -32.58 -25.86
CA LEU A 338 20.47 -31.99 -26.71
C LEU A 338 19.45 -31.18 -25.90
N LYS A 339 19.05 -31.68 -24.72
CA LYS A 339 18.21 -30.93 -23.78
C LYS A 339 18.89 -29.62 -23.37
N THR A 340 20.20 -29.64 -23.15
CA THR A 340 21.00 -28.45 -22.80
C THR A 340 21.12 -27.49 -23.98
N VAL A 341 21.24 -27.99 -25.21
CA VAL A 341 21.31 -27.17 -26.43
C VAL A 341 20.03 -26.36 -26.61
N ILE A 342 18.84 -26.95 -26.52
CA ILE A 342 17.58 -26.20 -26.73
C ILE A 342 16.43 -26.72 -25.86
N ARG A 343 15.55 -25.80 -25.42
CA ARG A 343 14.34 -26.15 -24.64
C ARG A 343 13.13 -26.29 -25.58
N SER A 344 13.28 -27.09 -26.63
CA SER A 344 12.24 -27.34 -27.63
C SER A 344 12.44 -28.72 -28.24
N ASN A 345 11.36 -29.37 -28.66
CA ASN A 345 11.40 -30.70 -29.27
C ASN A 345 10.37 -30.82 -30.42
N PRO A 346 10.77 -30.59 -31.68
CA PRO A 346 12.11 -30.20 -32.13
C PRO A 346 12.38 -28.70 -31.90
N GLY A 347 13.62 -28.25 -32.08
CA GLY A 347 13.98 -26.83 -32.10
C GLY A 347 15.10 -26.59 -33.10
N LEU A 348 15.15 -25.40 -33.70
CA LEU A 348 16.13 -25.09 -34.74
C LEU A 348 17.26 -24.22 -34.18
N MET A 349 18.49 -24.52 -34.55
CA MET A 349 19.68 -23.73 -34.23
C MET A 349 20.46 -23.41 -35.50
N LEU A 350 20.84 -22.14 -35.67
CA LEU A 350 21.71 -21.70 -36.75
C LEU A 350 23.10 -21.38 -36.20
N VAL A 351 24.09 -22.06 -36.75
CA VAL A 351 25.51 -21.87 -36.41
C VAL A 351 26.21 -21.20 -37.60
N LYS A 352 27.10 -20.24 -37.35
CA LYS A 352 28.01 -19.68 -38.35
C LYS A 352 29.43 -19.74 -37.84
N ASP A 353 30.32 -20.39 -38.59
CA ASP A 353 31.74 -20.54 -38.24
C ASP A 353 31.94 -21.06 -36.79
N GLY A 354 31.16 -22.05 -36.35
CA GLY A 354 31.19 -22.63 -35.00
C GLY A 354 30.50 -21.81 -33.89
N VAL A 355 29.96 -20.62 -34.21
CA VAL A 355 29.26 -19.74 -33.27
C VAL A 355 27.74 -19.86 -33.43
N VAL A 356 27.01 -19.97 -32.33
CA VAL A 356 25.53 -19.97 -32.34
C VAL A 356 25.01 -18.57 -32.67
N ILE A 357 24.39 -18.39 -33.83
CA ILE A 357 23.90 -17.08 -34.29
C ILE A 357 22.44 -16.87 -33.89
N ARG A 358 21.60 -17.93 -33.97
CA ARG A 358 20.17 -17.89 -33.60
C ARG A 358 19.63 -19.26 -33.20
N LYS A 359 18.51 -19.23 -32.47
CA LYS A 359 17.76 -20.41 -32.01
C LYS A 359 16.27 -20.12 -32.10
N TRP A 360 15.48 -21.13 -32.42
CA TRP A 360 14.02 -21.06 -32.52
C TRP A 360 13.39 -22.27 -31.84
N SER A 361 12.30 -22.04 -31.11
CA SER A 361 11.42 -23.14 -30.70
C SER A 361 10.61 -23.60 -31.91
N HIS A 362 10.04 -24.80 -31.80
CA HIS A 362 9.10 -25.34 -32.78
C HIS A 362 7.96 -24.37 -33.14
N ASN A 363 7.46 -23.63 -32.16
CA ASN A 363 6.34 -22.71 -32.32
C ASN A 363 6.73 -21.35 -32.93
N MET A 364 8.03 -21.06 -33.05
CA MET A 364 8.55 -19.77 -33.50
C MET A 364 9.62 -19.95 -34.59
N LEU A 365 9.45 -20.95 -35.45
CA LEU A 365 10.34 -21.18 -36.59
C LEU A 365 10.37 -19.95 -37.53
N PRO A 366 11.47 -19.73 -38.28
CA PRO A 366 11.56 -18.67 -39.28
C PRO A 366 10.39 -18.69 -40.26
N ASP A 367 9.90 -17.50 -40.62
CA ASP A 367 8.87 -17.38 -41.65
C ASP A 367 9.44 -17.80 -43.01
N THR A 368 8.90 -18.89 -43.54
CA THR A 368 9.36 -19.50 -44.79
C THR A 368 9.17 -18.60 -46.01
N GLU A 369 8.23 -17.65 -45.98
CA GLU A 369 8.03 -16.71 -47.10
C GLU A 369 9.18 -15.70 -47.21
N THR A 370 9.89 -15.46 -46.11
CA THR A 370 11.02 -14.52 -46.05
C THR A 370 12.36 -15.16 -46.43
N LEU A 371 12.39 -16.48 -46.64
CA LEU A 371 13.57 -17.25 -47.05
C LEU A 371 13.77 -17.22 -48.57
N ASP A 372 13.85 -16.02 -49.15
CA ASP A 372 13.90 -15.80 -50.61
C ASP A 372 15.31 -15.51 -51.16
N ARG A 373 16.28 -15.28 -50.27
CA ARG A 373 17.64 -14.82 -50.60
C ARG A 373 18.68 -15.44 -49.64
N PRO A 374 19.98 -15.43 -49.96
CA PRO A 374 21.03 -15.97 -49.06
C PRO A 374 21.00 -15.38 -47.64
N LEU A 375 21.35 -16.20 -46.64
CA LEU A 375 21.29 -15.84 -45.20
C LEU A 375 22.07 -14.56 -44.84
N ASP A 376 23.20 -14.28 -45.49
CA ASP A 376 23.98 -13.04 -45.24
C ASP A 376 23.17 -11.75 -45.51
N LYS A 377 22.13 -11.83 -46.36
CA LYS A 377 21.25 -10.72 -46.72
C LYS A 377 19.94 -10.69 -45.92
N LEU A 378 19.70 -11.70 -45.08
CA LEU A 378 18.50 -11.82 -44.25
C LEU A 378 18.80 -11.45 -42.79
N GLU A 379 17.81 -10.89 -42.10
CA GLU A 379 17.94 -10.56 -40.67
C GLU A 379 18.21 -11.81 -39.82
N ILE A 380 17.66 -12.96 -40.23
CA ILE A 380 17.85 -14.23 -39.51
C ILE A 380 19.29 -14.76 -39.62
N GLY A 381 20.04 -14.41 -40.66
CA GLY A 381 21.44 -14.80 -40.81
C GLY A 381 22.42 -13.88 -40.08
N GLN A 382 21.94 -12.76 -39.55
CA GLN A 382 22.71 -11.86 -38.68
C GLN A 382 22.56 -12.29 -37.22
N ALA A 383 23.65 -12.14 -36.45
CA ALA A 383 23.63 -12.39 -35.01
C ALA A 383 22.55 -11.54 -34.34
N ASP A 384 21.79 -12.16 -33.43
CA ASP A 384 20.77 -11.44 -32.66
C ASP A 384 21.41 -10.26 -31.92
N GLN A 385 21.18 -9.04 -32.42
CA GLN A 385 21.73 -7.81 -31.84
C GLN A 385 20.97 -7.37 -30.58
N THR A 386 19.99 -8.14 -30.13
CA THR A 386 19.22 -7.82 -28.92
C THR A 386 20.11 -7.92 -27.68
N SER A 387 20.70 -6.80 -27.29
CA SER A 387 21.54 -6.66 -26.10
C SER A 387 20.83 -7.18 -24.85
N THR A 388 21.59 -7.81 -23.94
CA THR A 388 21.14 -8.18 -22.60
C THR A 388 20.49 -6.99 -21.87
N MET A 389 20.98 -5.77 -22.09
CA MET A 389 20.39 -4.55 -21.54
C MET A 389 18.97 -4.32 -22.08
N THR A 390 18.74 -4.50 -23.37
CA THR A 390 17.40 -4.38 -23.98
C THR A 390 16.43 -5.41 -23.40
N LYS A 391 16.90 -6.64 -23.16
CA LYS A 391 16.11 -7.70 -22.51
C LYS A 391 15.76 -7.33 -21.07
N ILE A 392 16.73 -6.85 -20.29
CA ILE A 392 16.51 -6.36 -18.92
C ILE A 392 15.54 -5.18 -18.91
N MET A 393 15.70 -4.22 -19.82
CA MET A 393 14.82 -3.06 -19.96
C MET A 393 13.37 -3.45 -20.25
N ARG A 394 13.14 -4.50 -21.05
CA ARG A 394 11.79 -5.04 -21.27
C ARG A 394 11.21 -5.60 -19.97
N ILE A 395 11.95 -6.39 -19.18
CA ILE A 395 11.44 -6.82 -17.85
C ILE A 395 11.18 -5.63 -16.94
N MET A 396 12.09 -4.64 -16.93
CA MET A 396 11.91 -3.43 -16.15
C MET A 396 10.64 -2.70 -16.55
N LEU A 397 10.34 -2.60 -17.85
CA LEU A 397 9.14 -1.96 -18.38
C LEU A 397 7.86 -2.75 -18.10
N TRP A 398 7.91 -4.08 -18.18
CA TRP A 398 6.74 -4.95 -18.08
C TRP A 398 6.47 -5.46 -16.66
N PHE A 399 7.40 -5.36 -15.73
CA PHE A 399 7.20 -5.83 -14.35
C PHE A 399 7.51 -4.76 -13.32
N VAL A 400 8.73 -4.19 -13.36
CA VAL A 400 9.20 -3.26 -12.33
C VAL A 400 8.50 -1.90 -12.43
N PHE A 401 8.34 -1.37 -13.62
CA PHE A 401 7.74 -0.06 -13.86
C PHE A 401 6.25 -0.01 -13.49
N PRO A 402 5.39 -0.97 -13.87
CA PRO A 402 3.99 -0.98 -13.46
C PRO A 402 3.84 -1.14 -11.94
N LEU A 403 4.67 -1.97 -11.30
CA LEU A 403 4.69 -2.10 -9.85
C LEU A 403 5.19 -0.84 -9.15
N ALA A 404 6.21 -0.17 -9.69
CA ALA A 404 6.71 1.10 -9.16
C ALA A 404 5.65 2.19 -9.29
N LEU A 405 4.98 2.29 -10.44
CA LEU A 405 3.90 3.24 -10.68
C LEU A 405 2.70 2.98 -9.76
N LEU A 406 2.31 1.71 -9.59
CA LEU A 406 1.29 1.30 -8.62
C LEU A 406 1.70 1.68 -7.19
N THR A 407 2.95 1.45 -6.82
CA THR A 407 3.48 1.79 -5.49
C THR A 407 3.44 3.30 -5.28
N LEU A 408 3.89 4.08 -6.26
CA LEU A 408 3.84 5.54 -6.21
C LEU A 408 2.41 6.05 -6.12
N ALA A 409 1.50 5.55 -6.96
CA ALA A 409 0.08 5.90 -6.95
C ALA A 409 -0.59 5.52 -5.63
N ASP A 410 -0.33 4.33 -5.09
CA ASP A 410 -0.83 3.91 -3.78
C ASP A 410 -0.24 4.76 -2.66
N ARG A 411 1.04 5.12 -2.73
CA ARG A 411 1.70 5.97 -1.72
C ARG A 411 1.20 7.39 -1.77
N THR A 412 1.03 7.99 -2.95
CA THR A 412 0.44 9.32 -3.10
C THR A 412 -1.03 9.31 -2.72
N TRP A 413 -1.78 8.24 -3.01
CA TRP A 413 -3.17 8.08 -2.56
C TRP A 413 -3.28 7.84 -1.06
N ALA A 414 -2.44 7.00 -0.48
CA ALA A 414 -2.38 6.78 0.96
C ALA A 414 -1.90 8.04 1.70
N TRP A 415 -1.00 8.83 1.09
CA TRP A 415 -0.54 10.11 1.60
C TRP A 415 -1.61 11.19 1.46
N THR A 416 -2.33 11.29 0.33
CA THR A 416 -3.47 12.21 0.19
C THR A 416 -4.63 11.78 1.08
N LYS A 417 -4.88 10.48 1.27
CA LYS A 417 -5.84 9.95 2.25
C LYS A 417 -5.36 10.21 3.66
N TRP A 418 -4.06 10.12 3.96
CA TRP A 418 -3.49 10.47 5.26
C TRP A 418 -3.51 11.98 5.49
N ILE A 419 -3.30 12.82 4.48
CA ILE A 419 -3.47 14.28 4.55
C ILE A 419 -4.94 14.62 4.72
N LYS A 420 -5.84 14.00 3.94
CA LYS A 420 -7.29 14.16 4.06
C LYS A 420 -7.78 13.63 5.39
N GLN A 421 -7.19 12.56 5.94
CA GLN A 421 -7.43 12.04 7.28
C GLN A 421 -6.75 12.87 8.35
N LYS A 422 -5.61 13.53 8.12
CA LYS A 422 -4.97 14.44 9.06
C LYS A 422 -5.68 15.79 9.07
N ARG A 423 -6.26 16.20 7.94
CA ARG A 423 -7.17 17.34 7.79
C ARG A 423 -8.55 17.00 8.33
N ASN A 424 -9.03 15.77 8.13
CA ASN A 424 -10.27 15.25 8.68
C ASN A 424 -10.15 14.81 10.14
N LYS A 425 -8.96 14.51 10.65
CA LYS A 425 -8.63 14.21 12.06
C LYS A 425 -8.16 15.47 12.75
N ASN A 426 -7.68 16.51 12.07
CA ASN A 426 -7.63 17.87 12.60
C ASN A 426 -9.04 18.48 12.58
N LYS A 427 -9.90 18.16 11.59
CA LYS A 427 -11.34 18.49 11.62
C LYS A 427 -12.07 17.65 12.66
N LEU A 428 -11.87 16.33 12.78
CA LEU A 428 -12.47 15.42 13.76
C LEU A 428 -11.90 15.69 15.15
N TYR A 429 -10.60 15.93 15.31
CA TYR A 429 -10.05 16.40 16.59
C TYR A 429 -10.59 17.78 16.90
N LYS A 430 -10.80 18.67 15.91
CA LYS A 430 -11.61 19.88 16.10
C LYS A 430 -13.10 19.58 16.35
N LEU A 431 -13.70 18.50 15.83
CA LEU A 431 -15.13 18.10 15.94
C LEU A 431 -15.42 17.21 17.17
N PHE A 432 -14.39 16.62 17.78
CA PHE A 432 -14.46 15.79 18.99
C PHE A 432 -13.87 16.56 20.17
N LYS A 433 -12.92 17.48 19.95
CA LYS A 433 -12.65 18.59 20.88
C LYS A 433 -13.78 19.64 20.83
N HIS A 434 -14.53 19.71 19.72
CA HIS A 434 -15.86 20.31 19.65
C HIS A 434 -16.96 19.23 19.52
N LYS A 435 -17.16 18.42 20.56
CA LYS A 435 -18.50 18.53 21.15
C LYS A 435 -18.56 20.01 21.57
N LYS A 436 -19.00 20.90 20.66
CA LYS A 436 -18.95 22.35 20.87
C LYS A 436 -19.86 22.53 22.08
N MET A 437 -19.27 22.72 23.26
CA MET A 437 -20.08 23.10 24.41
C MET A 437 -20.69 24.43 24.01
N ARG A 438 -22.03 24.51 24.04
CA ARG A 438 -22.78 25.74 23.81
C ARG A 438 -22.11 26.87 24.58
N LYS A 439 -22.02 28.04 23.97
CA LYS A 439 -21.38 29.18 24.62
C LYS A 439 -22.23 29.54 25.83
N LYS A 440 -21.68 29.30 27.02
CA LYS A 440 -22.28 29.71 28.28
C LYS A 440 -22.18 31.21 28.39
N ILE A 441 -23.29 31.92 28.57
CA ILE A 441 -23.31 33.39 28.60
C ILE A 441 -24.12 33.90 29.79
N VAL A 442 -23.56 34.86 30.52
CA VAL A 442 -24.32 35.65 31.50
C VAL A 442 -24.33 37.09 31.02
N ALA A 443 -25.51 37.56 30.60
CA ALA A 443 -25.73 38.91 30.11
C ALA A 443 -26.46 39.73 31.16
N GLY A 444 -25.92 40.87 31.59
CA GLY A 444 -26.60 41.81 32.47
C GLY A 444 -27.37 42.85 31.66
N ASN A 445 -28.68 42.94 31.84
CA ASN A 445 -29.51 44.00 31.29
C ASN A 445 -29.77 45.04 32.38
N TRP A 446 -29.12 46.20 32.29
CA TRP A 446 -29.23 47.23 33.32
C TRP A 446 -30.58 47.93 33.30
N LYS A 447 -31.30 47.88 32.16
CA LYS A 447 -32.55 48.60 31.93
C LYS A 447 -32.33 50.10 32.17
N MET A 448 -33.42 50.83 32.39
CA MET A 448 -33.39 52.27 32.68
C MET A 448 -32.93 52.57 34.13
N ASN A 449 -31.68 52.23 34.46
CA ASN A 449 -31.05 52.47 35.76
C ASN A 449 -29.71 53.20 35.63
N MET A 450 -29.29 53.84 36.73
CA MET A 450 -28.03 54.58 36.91
C MET A 450 -27.89 55.85 36.06
N ASN A 451 -27.26 56.86 36.63
CA ASN A 451 -26.72 57.98 35.86
C ASN A 451 -25.36 57.61 35.24
N LEU A 452 -24.82 58.51 34.39
CA LEU A 452 -23.57 58.28 33.67
C LEU A 452 -22.40 57.86 34.58
N GLN A 453 -22.23 58.57 35.70
CA GLN A 453 -21.12 58.34 36.62
C GLN A 453 -21.27 57.01 37.37
N GLU A 454 -22.48 56.69 37.83
CA GLU A 454 -22.80 55.42 38.47
C GLU A 454 -22.59 54.23 37.53
N GLY A 455 -23.07 54.33 36.29
CA GLY A 455 -22.89 53.28 35.27
C GLY A 455 -21.42 53.05 34.92
N VAL A 456 -20.64 54.12 34.76
CA VAL A 456 -19.18 54.01 34.53
C VAL A 456 -18.46 53.41 35.75
N ALA A 457 -18.86 53.77 36.96
CA ALA A 457 -18.29 53.21 38.19
C ALA A 457 -18.55 51.71 38.30
N LEU A 458 -19.79 51.25 38.07
CA LEU A 458 -20.13 49.83 38.07
C LEU A 458 -19.39 49.07 36.97
N ALA A 459 -19.29 49.62 35.75
CA ALA A 459 -18.53 48.99 34.68
C ALA A 459 -17.05 48.84 35.02
N LYS A 460 -16.45 49.85 35.67
CA LYS A 460 -15.05 49.80 36.13
C LYS A 460 -14.87 48.73 37.21
N GLU A 461 -15.76 48.69 38.20
CA GLU A 461 -15.73 47.68 39.26
C GLU A 461 -15.83 46.26 38.69
N LEU A 462 -16.77 46.03 37.77
CA LEU A 462 -16.92 44.75 37.07
C LEU A 462 -15.68 44.40 36.24
N ASN A 463 -15.12 45.37 35.52
CA ASN A 463 -13.92 45.18 34.72
C ASN A 463 -12.73 44.77 35.60
N GLU A 464 -12.48 45.47 36.71
CA GLU A 464 -11.40 45.12 37.65
C GLU A 464 -11.62 43.73 38.25
N THR A 465 -12.83 43.45 38.72
CA THR A 465 -13.22 42.18 39.34
C THR A 465 -13.02 40.99 38.40
N LEU A 466 -13.52 41.09 37.16
CA LEU A 466 -13.48 39.99 36.19
C LEU A 466 -12.14 39.88 35.46
N ASN A 467 -11.31 40.93 35.43
CA ASN A 467 -9.93 40.80 34.98
C ASN A 467 -9.04 40.10 36.03
N ALA A 468 -9.26 40.41 37.32
CA ALA A 468 -8.54 39.75 38.41
C ALA A 468 -8.88 38.26 38.49
N GLU A 469 -10.15 37.91 38.29
CA GLU A 469 -10.61 36.53 38.25
C GLU A 469 -11.43 36.27 36.99
N LYS A 470 -10.76 35.75 35.96
CA LYS A 470 -11.38 35.56 34.65
C LYS A 470 -12.61 34.64 34.72
N PRO A 471 -13.76 35.06 34.17
CA PRO A 471 -14.96 34.25 34.14
C PRO A 471 -14.75 33.02 33.25
N ASN A 472 -15.47 31.94 33.55
CA ASN A 472 -15.45 30.70 32.77
C ASN A 472 -16.64 30.58 31.80
N CYS A 473 -17.40 31.67 31.65
CA CYS A 473 -18.46 31.88 30.69
C CYS A 473 -18.23 33.23 29.96
N GLY A 474 -18.95 33.46 28.87
CA GLY A 474 -19.01 34.78 28.25
C GLY A 474 -19.82 35.74 29.13
N VAL A 475 -19.30 36.93 29.37
CA VAL A 475 -19.99 37.98 30.13
C VAL A 475 -20.34 39.12 29.19
N ILE A 476 -21.59 39.57 29.23
CA ILE A 476 -22.08 40.71 28.46
C ILE A 476 -22.71 41.70 29.43
N ILE A 477 -22.40 42.98 29.31
CA ILE A 477 -23.16 44.04 30.00
C ILE A 477 -23.89 44.86 28.94
N CYS A 478 -25.21 44.93 29.06
CA CYS A 478 -26.08 45.72 28.22
C CYS A 478 -26.53 46.95 29.00
N THR A 479 -26.19 48.13 28.49
CA THR A 479 -26.34 49.39 29.23
C THR A 479 -27.28 50.35 28.49
N PRO A 480 -27.90 51.32 29.19
CA PRO A 480 -28.49 52.48 28.56
C PRO A 480 -27.54 53.17 27.58
N PHE A 481 -28.07 53.78 26.52
CA PHE A 481 -27.26 54.42 25.47
C PHE A 481 -26.27 55.44 26.02
N ILE A 482 -26.63 56.15 27.10
CA ILE A 482 -25.79 57.18 27.73
C ILE A 482 -24.45 56.63 28.23
N HIS A 483 -24.35 55.33 28.52
CA HIS A 483 -23.16 54.70 29.07
C HIS A 483 -22.20 54.14 28.01
N LEU A 484 -22.71 53.78 26.82
CA LEU A 484 -22.01 52.91 25.87
C LEU A 484 -20.60 53.39 25.53
N ALA A 485 -20.46 54.64 25.04
CA ALA A 485 -19.17 55.16 24.60
C ALA A 485 -18.15 55.26 25.74
N SER A 486 -18.59 55.65 26.94
CA SER A 486 -17.71 55.78 28.12
C SER A 486 -17.30 54.42 28.67
N VAL A 487 -18.23 53.46 28.73
CA VAL A 487 -17.96 52.11 29.19
C VAL A 487 -17.02 51.38 28.22
N ALA A 488 -17.22 51.54 26.91
CA ALA A 488 -16.38 50.89 25.90
C ALA A 488 -14.89 51.23 26.02
N GLN A 489 -14.55 52.44 26.47
CA GLN A 489 -13.16 52.90 26.63
C GLN A 489 -12.44 52.28 27.83
N ILE A 490 -13.18 51.87 28.86
CA ILE A 490 -12.60 51.33 30.11
C ILE A 490 -12.69 49.81 30.20
N LEU A 491 -13.56 49.19 29.41
CA LEU A 491 -13.82 47.76 29.45
C LEU A 491 -12.74 46.98 28.70
N ASN A 492 -12.18 45.95 29.34
CA ASN A 492 -11.43 44.93 28.63
C ASN A 492 -12.41 44.05 27.85
N GLN A 493 -12.59 44.35 26.56
CA GLN A 493 -13.55 43.67 25.71
C GLN A 493 -13.20 42.20 25.42
N ASP A 494 -12.00 41.74 25.76
CA ASP A 494 -11.64 40.32 25.72
C ASP A 494 -12.24 39.52 26.90
N VAL A 495 -12.69 40.22 27.95
CA VAL A 495 -13.26 39.62 29.17
C VAL A 495 -14.76 39.89 29.29
N ILE A 496 -15.19 41.12 29.01
CA ILE A 496 -16.59 41.55 29.11
C ILE A 496 -16.99 42.18 27.79
N ALA A 497 -18.01 41.63 27.13
CA ALA A 497 -18.58 42.27 25.94
C ALA A 497 -19.56 43.37 26.33
N LEU A 498 -19.62 44.43 25.52
CA LEU A 498 -20.58 45.52 25.68
C LEU A 498 -21.77 45.35 24.73
N GLY A 499 -22.97 45.60 25.22
CA GLY A 499 -24.20 45.63 24.44
C GLY A 499 -25.07 46.85 24.69
N ALA A 500 -25.93 47.17 23.72
CA ALA A 500 -27.01 48.14 23.89
C ALA A 500 -28.34 47.43 24.23
N GLU A 501 -29.27 48.17 24.83
CA GLU A 501 -30.58 47.63 25.21
C GLU A 501 -31.63 47.70 24.10
N ASN A 502 -31.34 48.41 23.00
CA ASN A 502 -32.19 48.51 21.80
C ASN A 502 -31.39 49.11 20.62
N CYS A 503 -31.95 49.06 19.41
CA CYS A 503 -31.61 49.97 18.31
C CYS A 503 -32.83 50.23 17.41
N ALA A 504 -32.75 51.23 16.53
CA ALA A 504 -33.81 51.60 15.60
C ALA A 504 -33.98 50.58 14.46
N ASP A 505 -35.18 50.53 13.86
CA ASP A 505 -35.51 49.79 12.63
C ASP A 505 -35.19 50.60 11.35
N LYS A 506 -34.36 51.64 11.49
CA LYS A 506 -33.99 52.59 10.43
C LYS A 506 -32.49 52.85 10.48
N GLU A 507 -31.85 52.96 9.32
CA GLU A 507 -30.41 53.23 9.23
C GLU A 507 -30.05 54.63 9.73
N LYS A 508 -30.84 55.63 9.32
CA LYS A 508 -30.72 57.06 9.65
C LYS A 508 -31.99 57.79 9.22
N GLY A 509 -32.23 59.00 9.74
CA GLY A 509 -33.32 59.87 9.27
C GLY A 509 -33.97 60.67 10.38
N ALA A 510 -35.18 61.17 10.10
CA ALA A 510 -35.99 61.97 11.01
C ALA A 510 -36.71 61.08 12.06
N TYR A 511 -35.94 60.40 12.89
CA TYR A 511 -36.40 59.51 13.96
C TYR A 511 -35.90 60.02 15.32
N THR A 512 -36.36 61.21 15.71
CA THR A 512 -35.90 61.92 16.93
C THR A 512 -36.03 61.03 18.16
N GLY A 513 -34.92 60.81 18.86
CA GLY A 513 -34.85 59.99 20.07
C GLY A 513 -34.41 58.54 19.83
N GLU A 514 -34.42 58.06 18.59
CA GLU A 514 -33.94 56.72 18.23
C GLU A 514 -32.43 56.68 18.00
N VAL A 515 -31.82 55.52 18.27
CA VAL A 515 -30.39 55.26 18.06
C VAL A 515 -30.24 54.14 17.02
N SER A 516 -29.60 54.42 15.89
CA SER A 516 -29.45 53.44 14.81
C SER A 516 -28.45 52.33 15.18
N ALA A 517 -28.54 51.18 14.52
CA ALA A 517 -27.59 50.08 14.69
C ALA A 517 -26.13 50.51 14.40
N GLU A 518 -25.92 51.37 13.41
CA GLU A 518 -24.60 51.95 13.08
C GLU A 518 -24.09 52.82 14.23
N MET A 519 -24.95 53.66 14.83
CA MET A 519 -24.59 54.48 15.99
C MET A 519 -24.20 53.60 17.17
N VAL A 520 -24.98 52.55 17.49
CA VAL A 520 -24.64 51.58 18.54
C VAL A 520 -23.27 50.96 18.26
N LYS A 521 -23.04 50.46 17.05
CA LYS A 521 -21.78 49.83 16.67
C LYS A 521 -20.59 50.78 16.84
N SER A 522 -20.76 52.05 16.48
CA SER A 522 -19.70 53.07 16.54
C SER A 522 -19.17 53.31 17.96
N THR A 523 -19.96 53.01 19.00
CA THR A 523 -19.53 53.12 20.40
C THR A 523 -18.52 52.06 20.82
N GLY A 524 -18.38 50.98 20.04
CA GLY A 524 -17.62 49.78 20.42
C GLY A 524 -18.49 48.64 20.95
N ALA A 525 -19.82 48.80 20.99
CA ALA A 525 -20.74 47.72 21.32
C ALA A 525 -20.60 46.53 20.34
N GLN A 526 -20.71 45.34 20.90
CA GLN A 526 -20.65 44.07 20.16
C GLN A 526 -22.02 43.39 20.08
N TYR A 527 -22.92 43.70 21.03
CA TYR A 527 -24.24 43.11 21.16
C TYR A 527 -25.35 44.16 21.19
N VAL A 528 -26.58 43.74 20.92
CA VAL A 528 -27.80 44.54 21.15
C VAL A 528 -28.93 43.62 21.59
N ILE A 529 -29.68 44.01 22.62
CA ILE A 529 -30.92 43.35 23.01
C ILE A 529 -32.05 43.84 22.10
N LEU A 530 -32.85 42.93 21.56
CA LEU A 530 -34.02 43.24 20.73
C LEU A 530 -35.20 42.36 21.13
N GLY A 531 -36.41 42.92 21.08
CA GLY A 531 -37.64 42.18 21.41
C GLY A 531 -37.84 41.93 22.91
N HIS A 532 -37.15 42.65 23.78
CA HIS A 532 -37.37 42.55 25.23
C HIS A 532 -38.84 42.81 25.57
N SER A 533 -39.39 42.02 26.50
CA SER A 533 -40.80 42.06 26.92
C SER A 533 -41.32 43.49 27.18
N GLU A 534 -40.59 44.32 27.93
CA GLU A 534 -40.94 45.74 28.19
C GLU A 534 -41.08 46.57 26.91
N ARG A 535 -40.31 46.27 25.86
CA ARG A 535 -40.40 46.98 24.57
C ARG A 535 -41.61 46.54 23.76
N ARG A 536 -41.92 45.25 23.77
CA ARG A 536 -43.15 44.71 23.17
C ARG A 536 -44.39 45.29 23.85
N GLN A 537 -44.41 45.33 25.18
CA GLN A 537 -45.57 45.75 25.97
C GLN A 537 -45.77 47.26 26.05
N TYR A 538 -44.70 48.04 26.30
CA TYR A 538 -44.84 49.48 26.56
C TYR A 538 -44.66 50.33 25.30
N TYR A 539 -43.94 49.80 24.31
CA TYR A 539 -43.56 50.53 23.09
C TYR A 539 -44.09 49.86 21.81
N ASN A 540 -44.93 48.83 21.94
CA ASN A 540 -45.64 48.16 20.84
C ASN A 540 -44.73 47.66 19.71
N GLU A 541 -43.57 47.10 20.04
CA GLU A 541 -42.71 46.47 19.03
C GLU A 541 -43.34 45.20 18.48
N THR A 542 -43.63 45.19 17.17
CA THR A 542 -44.22 44.05 16.46
C THR A 542 -43.14 43.14 15.85
N PRO A 543 -43.46 41.90 15.47
CA PRO A 543 -42.52 41.01 14.78
C PRO A 543 -41.90 41.64 13.52
N GLU A 544 -42.67 42.44 12.77
CA GLU A 544 -42.19 43.12 11.55
C GLU A 544 -41.13 44.17 11.89
N ILE A 545 -41.36 44.98 12.93
CA ILE A 545 -40.38 45.96 13.42
C ILE A 545 -39.11 45.24 13.89
N LEU A 546 -39.28 44.17 14.65
CA LEU A 546 -38.17 43.40 15.21
C LEU A 546 -37.32 42.72 14.13
N LYS A 547 -37.96 42.18 13.08
CA LYS A 547 -37.27 41.64 11.91
C LYS A 547 -36.34 42.68 11.27
N GLU A 548 -36.84 43.90 11.04
CA GLU A 548 -36.03 44.98 10.46
C GLU A 548 -34.87 45.38 11.38
N LYS A 549 -35.11 45.48 12.69
CA LYS A 549 -34.05 45.75 13.68
C LYS A 549 -32.97 44.67 13.68
N VAL A 550 -33.35 43.40 13.64
CA VAL A 550 -32.41 42.27 13.61
C VAL A 550 -31.54 42.34 12.36
N LEU A 551 -32.14 42.55 11.18
CA LEU A 551 -31.40 42.64 9.92
C LEU A 551 -30.41 43.82 9.93
N LEU A 552 -30.83 44.98 10.43
CA LEU A 552 -29.97 46.16 10.54
C LEU A 552 -28.83 45.98 11.56
N ALA A 553 -29.11 45.35 12.70
CA ALA A 553 -28.09 45.03 13.70
C ALA A 553 -27.01 44.11 13.12
N LEU A 554 -27.42 43.01 12.47
CA LEU A 554 -26.50 42.06 11.84
C LEU A 554 -25.71 42.71 10.71
N LYS A 555 -26.35 43.53 9.86
CA LYS A 555 -25.70 44.28 8.78
C LYS A 555 -24.58 45.18 9.29
N ASN A 556 -24.73 45.75 10.48
CA ASN A 556 -23.72 46.59 11.13
C ASN A 556 -22.72 45.79 11.98
N GLY A 557 -22.74 44.46 11.93
CA GLY A 557 -21.81 43.61 12.67
C GLY A 557 -22.03 43.61 14.18
N LEU A 558 -23.26 43.87 14.63
CA LEU A 558 -23.71 43.58 15.99
C LEU A 558 -24.22 42.14 16.05
N LYS A 559 -24.09 41.51 17.22
CA LYS A 559 -24.80 40.28 17.56
C LYS A 559 -26.08 40.62 18.30
N VAL A 560 -27.12 39.82 18.12
CA VAL A 560 -28.43 40.11 18.72
C VAL A 560 -28.70 39.17 19.87
N ILE A 561 -29.12 39.71 21.01
CA ILE A 561 -29.79 38.97 22.09
C ILE A 561 -31.29 39.17 21.86
N PHE A 562 -31.94 38.17 21.26
CA PHE A 562 -33.34 38.24 20.87
C PHE A 562 -34.24 37.66 21.95
N CYS A 563 -35.07 38.51 22.56
CA CYS A 563 -35.96 38.11 23.63
C CYS A 563 -37.31 37.62 23.10
N ILE A 564 -37.80 36.55 23.72
CA ILE A 564 -39.10 35.93 23.44
C ILE A 564 -39.72 35.45 24.75
N GLY A 565 -41.04 35.32 24.81
CA GLY A 565 -41.71 34.72 25.96
C GLY A 565 -43.19 35.07 26.05
N GLU A 566 -43.89 34.30 26.86
CA GLU A 566 -45.33 34.35 27.01
C GLU A 566 -45.78 35.13 28.26
N THR A 567 -46.98 35.70 28.18
CA THR A 567 -47.72 36.30 29.29
C THR A 567 -48.28 35.24 30.25
N LEU A 568 -48.79 35.67 31.41
CA LEU A 568 -49.39 34.74 32.38
C LEU A 568 -50.62 34.06 31.77
N GLU A 569 -51.44 34.84 31.08
CA GLU A 569 -52.67 34.40 30.43
C GLU A 569 -52.39 33.34 29.36
N GLU A 570 -51.32 33.51 28.59
CA GLU A 570 -50.88 32.53 27.58
C GLU A 570 -50.32 31.27 28.22
N ARG A 571 -49.58 31.37 29.33
CA ARG A 571 -49.08 30.20 30.07
C ARG A 571 -50.21 29.40 30.71
N GLU A 572 -51.18 30.07 31.33
CA GLU A 572 -52.36 29.43 31.93
C GLU A 572 -53.27 28.79 30.87
N ALA A 573 -53.22 29.27 29.63
CA ALA A 573 -53.89 28.68 28.47
C ALA A 573 -53.05 27.60 27.74
N GLU A 574 -51.88 27.21 28.29
CA GLU A 574 -50.94 26.24 27.71
C GLU A 574 -50.41 26.60 26.31
N LYS A 575 -50.37 27.91 25.98
CA LYS A 575 -49.95 28.42 24.67
C LYS A 575 -48.48 28.81 24.58
N GLN A 576 -47.69 28.61 25.63
CA GLN A 576 -46.29 29.05 25.69
C GLN A 576 -45.48 28.62 24.46
N ASN A 577 -45.67 27.38 23.97
CA ASN A 577 -44.98 26.84 22.81
C ASN A 577 -45.40 27.53 21.50
N GLU A 578 -46.69 27.81 21.34
CA GLU A 578 -47.22 28.52 20.16
C GLU A 578 -46.67 29.95 20.11
N VAL A 579 -46.65 30.64 21.24
CA VAL A 579 -46.17 32.02 21.37
C VAL A 579 -44.68 32.10 21.01
N VAL A 580 -43.82 31.33 21.69
CA VAL A 580 -42.37 31.39 21.43
C VAL A 580 -42.01 31.00 20.00
N LYS A 581 -42.74 30.05 19.40
CA LYS A 581 -42.56 29.66 18.01
C LYS A 581 -42.95 30.81 17.07
N ALA A 582 -44.11 31.42 17.28
CA ALA A 582 -44.59 32.53 16.46
C ALA A 582 -43.64 33.75 16.51
N GLU A 583 -43.11 34.09 17.68
CA GLU A 583 -42.18 35.22 17.83
C GLU A 583 -40.86 34.98 17.09
N LEU A 584 -40.33 33.75 17.12
CA LEU A 584 -39.13 33.36 16.39
C LEU A 584 -39.38 33.32 14.87
N GLU A 585 -40.52 32.76 14.45
CA GLU A 585 -40.93 32.68 13.05
C GLU A 585 -41.10 34.06 12.40
N GLY A 586 -41.74 34.99 13.11
CA GLY A 586 -42.00 36.33 12.62
C GLY A 586 -40.76 37.23 12.52
N SER A 587 -39.72 36.96 13.33
CA SER A 587 -38.65 37.94 13.56
C SER A 587 -37.24 37.47 13.18
N VAL A 588 -36.89 36.19 13.38
CA VAL A 588 -35.51 35.70 13.22
C VAL A 588 -35.38 34.46 12.33
N PHE A 589 -36.44 33.69 12.08
CA PHE A 589 -36.37 32.51 11.22
C PHE A 589 -36.38 32.82 9.70
N ASN A 590 -36.40 34.10 9.34
CA ASN A 590 -36.11 34.59 8.00
C ASN A 590 -34.60 34.65 7.69
N LEU A 591 -33.73 34.53 8.70
CA LEU A 591 -32.29 34.58 8.53
C LEU A 591 -31.75 33.29 7.89
N SER A 592 -30.62 33.38 7.19
CA SER A 592 -29.83 32.21 6.83
C SER A 592 -29.21 31.56 8.07
N ALA A 593 -28.84 30.27 7.97
CA ALA A 593 -28.16 29.57 9.07
C ALA A 593 -26.83 30.23 9.49
N GLU A 594 -26.16 30.95 8.59
CA GLU A 594 -24.91 31.66 8.91
C GLU A 594 -25.18 32.95 9.68
N GLU A 595 -26.21 33.69 9.30
CA GLU A 595 -26.65 34.90 10.02
C GLU A 595 -27.19 34.53 11.40
N PHE A 596 -27.96 33.44 11.50
CA PHE A 596 -28.56 32.96 12.75
C PHE A 596 -27.53 32.63 13.84
N LYS A 597 -26.27 32.29 13.47
CA LYS A 597 -25.17 32.09 14.43
C LYS A 597 -24.81 33.34 15.26
N ASN A 598 -25.26 34.51 14.82
CA ASN A 598 -25.08 35.77 15.53
C ASN A 598 -26.28 36.13 16.42
N ILE A 599 -27.26 35.24 16.54
CA ILE A 599 -28.41 35.35 17.42
C ILE A 599 -28.15 34.54 18.70
N VAL A 600 -28.39 35.17 19.84
CA VAL A 600 -28.56 34.55 21.15
C VAL A 600 -30.03 34.69 21.50
N ILE A 601 -30.71 33.60 21.87
CA ILE A 601 -32.11 33.66 22.28
C ILE A 601 -32.15 33.90 23.78
N ALA A 602 -33.02 34.80 24.25
CA ALA A 602 -33.33 34.96 25.66
C ALA A 602 -34.81 34.65 25.88
N TYR A 603 -35.11 33.56 26.59
CA TYR A 603 -36.46 33.20 26.97
C TYR A 603 -36.84 33.91 28.27
N GLU A 604 -37.83 34.78 28.19
CA GLU A 604 -38.31 35.62 29.27
C GLU A 604 -39.75 35.23 29.63
N PRO A 605 -39.99 34.33 30.62
CA PRO A 605 -41.34 34.09 31.11
C PRO A 605 -41.88 35.40 31.73
N ILE A 606 -42.72 36.14 30.98
CA ILE A 606 -43.08 37.53 31.30
C ILE A 606 -43.71 37.61 32.69
N TRP A 607 -44.50 36.61 33.03
CA TRP A 607 -45.16 36.44 34.32
C TRP A 607 -44.20 36.28 35.52
N ALA A 608 -42.92 35.98 35.29
CA ALA A 608 -41.87 35.84 36.31
C ALA A 608 -40.90 37.03 36.37
N ILE A 609 -41.09 38.07 35.56
CA ILE A 609 -40.22 39.26 35.53
C ILE A 609 -40.70 40.27 36.58
N GLY A 610 -39.91 40.52 37.62
CA GLY A 610 -40.21 41.57 38.62
C GLY A 610 -41.40 41.29 39.55
N THR A 611 -42.09 40.14 39.39
CA THR A 611 -43.29 39.77 40.16
C THR A 611 -42.98 39.02 41.46
N GLY A 612 -41.72 38.62 41.68
CA GLY A 612 -41.30 37.78 42.81
C GLY A 612 -41.68 36.31 42.68
N LYS A 613 -42.55 35.94 41.72
CA LYS A 613 -42.77 34.56 41.29
C LYS A 613 -41.64 34.16 40.35
N THR A 614 -41.02 33.01 40.59
CA THR A 614 -39.91 32.50 39.77
C THR A 614 -40.35 31.21 39.11
N ALA A 615 -40.14 31.06 37.80
CA ALA A 615 -40.36 29.78 37.14
C ALA A 615 -39.44 28.73 37.76
N THR A 616 -39.93 27.50 37.92
CA THR A 616 -39.07 26.40 38.38
C THR A 616 -38.01 26.09 37.32
N ALA A 617 -36.91 25.47 37.73
CA ALA A 617 -35.87 25.09 36.78
C ALA A 617 -36.39 24.09 35.72
N GLU A 618 -37.38 23.26 36.07
CA GLU A 618 -38.06 22.36 35.14
C GLU A 618 -38.91 23.11 34.11
N GLN A 619 -39.66 24.14 34.52
CA GLN A 619 -40.44 24.97 33.60
C GLN A 619 -39.54 25.75 32.63
N ALA A 620 -38.40 26.23 33.12
CA ALA A 620 -37.39 26.86 32.27
C ALA A 620 -36.80 25.86 31.27
N GLU A 621 -36.41 24.67 31.72
CA GLU A 621 -35.86 23.61 30.85
C GLU A 621 -36.85 23.15 29.79
N GLU A 622 -38.14 22.97 30.14
CA GLU A 622 -39.20 22.57 29.21
C GLU A 622 -39.24 23.47 27.97
N ILE A 623 -39.25 24.79 28.19
CA ILE A 623 -39.31 25.76 27.10
C ILE A 623 -37.98 25.91 26.37
N HIS A 624 -36.86 25.86 27.09
CA HIS A 624 -35.53 25.88 26.45
C HIS A 624 -35.32 24.69 25.51
N ALA A 625 -35.71 23.48 25.95
CA ALA A 625 -35.69 22.28 25.12
C ALA A 625 -36.61 22.42 23.90
N TYR A 626 -37.82 22.97 24.09
CA TYR A 626 -38.74 23.24 22.99
C TYR A 626 -38.17 24.24 21.97
N ILE A 627 -37.65 25.40 22.41
CA ILE A 627 -36.99 26.40 21.56
C ILE A 627 -35.86 25.75 20.77
N ARG A 628 -35.01 24.94 21.43
CA ARG A 628 -33.93 24.25 20.74
C ARG A 628 -34.44 23.26 19.70
N SER A 629 -35.55 22.57 19.97
CA SER A 629 -36.16 21.64 19.03
C SER A 629 -36.66 22.33 17.75
N ILE A 630 -37.29 23.50 17.86
CA ILE A 630 -37.77 24.26 16.68
C ILE A 630 -36.63 24.93 15.91
N VAL A 631 -35.55 25.34 16.59
CA VAL A 631 -34.32 25.77 15.91
C VAL A 631 -33.69 24.59 15.14
N ALA A 632 -33.71 23.38 15.70
CA ALA A 632 -33.21 22.19 15.03
C ALA A 632 -34.07 21.78 13.83
N GLU A 633 -35.39 21.94 13.93
CA GLU A 633 -36.33 21.74 12.83
C GLU A 633 -36.03 22.73 11.68
N LYS A 634 -35.82 24.00 11.99
CA LYS A 634 -35.61 25.06 10.99
C LYS A 634 -34.22 25.02 10.34
N TYR A 635 -33.17 24.87 11.14
CA TYR A 635 -31.78 25.08 10.71
C TYR A 635 -30.88 23.85 10.84
N GLY A 636 -31.44 22.72 11.26
CA GLY A 636 -30.71 21.48 11.51
C GLY A 636 -30.06 21.43 12.88
N LYS A 637 -29.75 20.20 13.32
CA LYS A 637 -29.21 19.90 14.65
C LYS A 637 -27.92 20.65 14.98
N GLU A 638 -27.04 20.86 14.00
CA GLU A 638 -25.77 21.56 14.24
C GLU A 638 -25.98 23.03 14.66
N THR A 639 -26.89 23.73 13.98
CA THR A 639 -27.22 25.12 14.31
C THR A 639 -27.89 25.23 15.68
N ALA A 640 -28.80 24.31 16.00
CA ALA A 640 -29.48 24.27 17.29
C ALA A 640 -28.53 23.99 18.47
N GLU A 641 -27.53 23.14 18.26
CA GLU A 641 -26.48 22.85 19.26
C GLU A 641 -25.44 23.97 19.37
N ASP A 642 -25.36 24.91 18.42
CA ASP A 642 -24.50 26.09 18.51
C ASP A 642 -25.22 27.33 19.04
N THR A 643 -26.56 27.33 19.00
CA THR A 643 -27.41 28.44 19.47
C THR A 643 -27.41 28.50 20.99
N THR A 644 -27.01 29.64 21.54
CA THR A 644 -27.11 29.91 22.98
C THR A 644 -28.52 30.35 23.33
N ILE A 645 -29.13 29.70 24.33
CA ILE A 645 -30.46 30.05 24.87
C ILE A 645 -30.31 30.45 26.36
N LEU A 646 -30.63 31.71 26.66
CA LEU A 646 -30.53 32.31 27.99
C LEU A 646 -31.88 32.31 28.69
N TYR A 647 -31.87 32.08 29.99
CA TYR A 647 -33.04 32.26 30.83
C TYR A 647 -33.12 33.72 31.32
N GLY A 648 -34.21 34.41 31.00
CA GLY A 648 -34.45 35.83 31.32
C GLY A 648 -35.43 36.09 32.46
N GLY A 649 -35.90 35.05 33.16
CA GLY A 649 -36.73 35.21 34.36
C GLY A 649 -35.92 35.66 35.59
N SER A 650 -36.54 35.65 36.78
CA SER A 650 -35.90 36.04 38.05
C SER A 650 -34.73 35.11 38.46
N CYS A 651 -33.55 35.35 37.90
CA CYS A 651 -32.30 34.65 38.21
C CYS A 651 -31.45 35.45 39.22
N LYS A 652 -31.02 34.79 40.30
CA LYS A 652 -30.23 35.32 41.40
C LYS A 652 -29.06 34.36 41.67
N ALA A 653 -28.02 34.83 42.35
CA ALA A 653 -26.86 33.99 42.69
C ALA A 653 -27.25 32.68 43.42
N SER A 654 -28.32 32.70 44.22
CA SER A 654 -28.79 31.53 44.97
C SER A 654 -29.48 30.45 44.13
N ASN A 655 -30.10 30.78 43.00
CA ASN A 655 -30.82 29.82 42.14
C ASN A 655 -30.14 29.57 40.78
N ALA A 656 -29.16 30.39 40.40
CA ALA A 656 -28.39 30.23 39.18
C ALA A 656 -27.73 28.84 39.03
N PRO A 657 -27.14 28.22 40.06
CA PRO A 657 -26.55 26.88 39.92
C PRO A 657 -27.55 25.81 39.51
N GLU A 658 -28.79 25.87 40.01
CA GLU A 658 -29.85 24.92 39.68
C GLU A 658 -30.35 25.13 38.24
N LEU A 659 -30.58 26.38 37.84
CA LEU A 659 -30.98 26.74 36.48
C LEU A 659 -29.90 26.35 35.46
N PHE A 660 -28.64 26.69 35.73
CA PHE A 660 -27.51 26.44 34.81
C PHE A 660 -27.08 24.97 34.77
N ALA A 661 -27.58 24.14 35.69
CA ALA A 661 -27.42 22.69 35.63
C ALA A 661 -28.36 22.03 34.61
N LYS A 662 -29.41 22.72 34.15
CA LYS A 662 -30.35 22.17 33.18
C LYS A 662 -29.71 22.02 31.80
N PRO A 663 -30.03 20.93 31.06
CA PRO A 663 -29.39 20.62 29.79
C PRO A 663 -29.44 21.75 28.75
N ASP A 664 -30.59 22.41 28.57
CA ASP A 664 -30.81 23.35 27.48
C ASP A 664 -30.73 24.83 27.90
N ILE A 665 -30.38 25.10 29.16
CA ILE A 665 -30.11 26.44 29.69
C ILE A 665 -28.62 26.77 29.57
N ASP A 666 -28.29 27.70 28.66
CA ASP A 666 -26.91 28.10 28.38
C ASP A 666 -26.47 29.35 29.16
N GLY A 667 -27.31 29.83 30.08
CA GLY A 667 -26.99 30.92 31.00
C GLY A 667 -28.19 31.83 31.22
N GLY A 668 -27.95 33.12 31.45
CA GLY A 668 -29.03 34.03 31.85
C GLY A 668 -28.92 35.45 31.31
N LEU A 669 -30.09 36.05 31.09
CA LEU A 669 -30.26 37.49 30.87
C LEU A 669 -30.76 38.11 32.18
N ILE A 670 -29.86 38.79 32.88
CA ILE A 670 -30.01 39.16 34.29
C ILE A 670 -30.44 40.62 34.41
N GLY A 671 -31.62 40.87 34.97
CA GLY A 671 -32.11 42.21 35.29
C GLY A 671 -31.47 42.79 36.55
N GLY A 672 -32.25 43.00 37.62
CA GLY A 672 -31.82 43.74 38.81
C GLY A 672 -30.56 43.22 39.51
N ALA A 673 -30.27 41.92 39.47
CA ALA A 673 -29.04 41.36 40.05
C ALA A 673 -27.77 41.75 39.28
N SER A 674 -27.89 42.31 38.06
CA SER A 674 -26.75 42.84 37.28
C SER A 674 -26.30 44.24 37.71
N LEU A 675 -27.09 44.93 38.55
CA LEU A 675 -26.84 46.30 39.01
C LEU A 675 -25.86 46.39 40.19
N LYS A 676 -25.38 45.25 40.69
CA LYS A 676 -24.39 45.15 41.76
C LYS A 676 -23.31 44.15 41.36
N ALA A 677 -22.05 44.56 41.41
CA ALA A 677 -20.94 43.74 40.93
C ALA A 677 -20.86 42.38 41.65
N ALA A 678 -21.06 42.36 42.97
CA ALA A 678 -21.03 41.13 43.77
C ALA A 678 -22.15 40.14 43.39
N ASP A 679 -23.38 40.62 43.19
CA ASP A 679 -24.53 39.77 42.83
C ASP A 679 -24.36 39.20 41.42
N PHE A 680 -23.94 40.05 40.47
CA PHE A 680 -23.70 39.64 39.10
C PHE A 680 -22.54 38.64 39.01
N LYS A 681 -21.45 38.90 39.74
CA LYS A 681 -20.33 37.97 39.87
C LYS A 681 -20.77 36.64 40.48
N GLY A 682 -21.65 36.64 41.48
CA GLY A 682 -22.20 35.42 42.06
C GLY A 682 -22.93 34.55 41.03
N ILE A 683 -23.65 35.17 40.08
CA ILE A 683 -24.32 34.46 38.98
C ILE A 683 -23.30 33.97 37.93
N ILE A 684 -22.30 34.79 37.59
CA ILE A 684 -21.20 34.39 36.70
C ILE A 684 -20.48 33.16 37.27
N ASP A 685 -20.21 33.18 38.57
CA ASP A 685 -19.52 32.13 39.30
C ASP A 685 -20.34 30.84 39.43
N ALA A 686 -21.66 30.87 39.20
CA ALA A 686 -22.47 29.66 39.14
C ALA A 686 -22.03 28.69 38.03
N TRP A 687 -21.25 29.16 37.05
CA TRP A 687 -20.61 28.30 36.06
C TRP A 687 -19.32 27.63 36.55
N LYS A 688 -18.68 28.11 37.62
CA LYS A 688 -17.47 27.51 38.20
C LYS A 688 -17.82 26.14 38.77
N LYS A 689 -17.12 25.12 38.27
CA LYS A 689 -17.25 23.73 38.75
C LYS A 689 -16.22 23.46 39.83
#